data_AF-A0A8E2F832-F1
#
_entry.id   AF-A0A8E2F832-F1
#
_cell.length_a   1.000
_cell.length_b   1.000
_cell.length_c   1.000
_cell.angle_alpha   90.00
_cell.angle_beta   90.00
_cell.angle_gamma   90.00
#
_symmetry.space_group_name_H-M   'P 1'
#
loop_
_entity.id
_entity.type
_entity.pdbx_description
1 polymer ?
#
loop_
_entity_poly.entity_id
_entity_poly.type
_entity_poly.pdbx_seq_one_letter_code
_entity_poly.pdbx_strand_id
1 'polypeptide(L)'
;MHTLWSRAMQTRCTCKCASCMSNTTALARRATIAAGKRLSRPGPSSTLLYSTIFAAAAVADGEAKRNRRDQWDAAISSAKKSVDPAKKSVERTSTVEGGVDGTDTWFPEPWRAPWLNDSDVLQRDRTIGVEVINDGIIDFEYRSGDDLEGDLGGLWELLAGGARTDWPLNTGAQLFPHHLPPQSLWAPDHIRTKALRRRRYVWKKMRRIEISVAKLVYGLLERTKLYGQPEVVTNTLPMGIRSIAALEPEEFHTSINDISLCLESVIQTPIERVDEIRLPNVACPNYRQDVHGEFHVVCDEMNSALQAIFRHRSTEPERTGELVAKVCHNLLISSAPPDIRTYNILISGFARLERPELCSAAIKSFLETKIRPNEITCAAILDFYMQTNQPTEFSNFVALMRGINQGLMLAKPDIWINNAAKSRLARLSNGKVVQKVHQSPLIFNALMHGVLKFAGCDRAMEIYHEMKSDGWGLGYKGLMMFLEDCAKQQDWANGSLVWEEIQVLKKKTWAMGGHETKNHRRWEHRAYNIMLDLCRNTGHPIAFAEILKEAIARGHSRKTVLKALNRQYVAPLADEQFGNIDTFPEIQSIEEDLPSRNAGVLLADVVQAYFTDASSRPLPNREDPDLSKINEECISE
;
A
#
# COMPACT_ATOMS: atom_id res chain seq x y z
N MET A 1 15.84 22.45 60.54
CA MET A 1 14.91 23.57 60.28
C MET A 1 14.02 23.14 59.10
N HIS A 2 12.82 22.60 59.31
CA HIS A 2 11.53 23.32 59.47
C HIS A 2 11.23 24.25 58.28
N THR A 3 10.12 24.24 57.53
CA THR A 3 8.92 23.39 57.38
C THR A 3 7.99 24.04 56.31
N LEU A 4 7.15 23.21 55.65
CA LEU A 4 5.73 23.46 55.24
C LEU A 4 5.32 24.07 53.88
N TRP A 5 4.27 23.42 53.32
CA TRP A 5 3.53 23.59 52.07
C TRP A 5 2.32 24.56 52.13
N SER A 6 1.76 24.98 50.97
CA SER A 6 0.31 25.02 50.60
C SER A 6 0.09 25.66 49.19
N ARG A 7 -0.46 24.95 48.18
CA ARG A 7 -1.87 24.73 47.74
C ARG A 7 -2.51 25.78 46.78
N ALA A 8 -2.63 25.39 45.50
CA ALA A 8 -3.78 25.34 44.56
C ALA A 8 -4.86 26.44 44.37
N MET A 9 -5.17 26.71 43.07
CA MET A 9 -6.45 27.00 42.33
C MET A 9 -7.36 28.19 42.76
N GLN A 10 -8.18 28.88 41.94
CA GLN A 10 -8.57 29.01 40.52
C GLN A 10 -9.51 30.26 40.46
N THR A 11 -9.59 31.03 39.37
CA THR A 11 -10.86 31.39 38.63
C THR A 11 -10.72 32.55 37.61
N ARG A 12 -11.04 32.21 36.35
CA ARG A 12 -11.75 32.91 35.25
C ARG A 12 -11.80 34.45 35.20
N CYS A 13 -11.48 35.03 34.04
CA CYS A 13 -12.41 35.93 33.33
C CYS A 13 -12.10 36.09 31.83
N THR A 14 -13.18 36.27 31.07
CA THR A 14 -13.42 36.16 29.63
C THR A 14 -12.82 37.28 28.78
N CYS A 15 -12.19 36.94 27.65
CA CYS A 15 -11.81 37.95 26.64
C CYS A 15 -12.98 38.19 25.66
N LYS A 16 -13.23 39.47 25.34
CA LYS A 16 -14.28 39.94 24.43
C LYS A 16 -13.68 40.42 23.10
N CYS A 17 -13.08 39.53 22.32
CA CYS A 17 -12.65 39.84 20.95
C CYS A 17 -13.55 39.16 19.90
N ALA A 18 -13.63 39.77 18.71
CA ALA A 18 -14.48 39.31 17.60
C ALA A 18 -14.08 37.94 17.00
N SER A 19 -12.99 37.34 17.48
CA SER A 19 -12.51 36.00 17.12
C SER A 19 -13.08 34.89 18.01
N CYS A 20 -13.71 35.25 19.14
CA CYS A 20 -14.28 34.32 20.11
C CYS A 20 -15.81 34.13 19.98
N MET A 21 -16.44 34.63 18.91
CA MET A 21 -17.78 34.18 18.52
C MET A 21 -17.66 33.23 17.33
N SER A 22 -17.87 31.93 17.59
CA SER A 22 -18.04 30.90 16.58
C SER A 22 -19.39 31.06 15.87
N ASN A 23 -19.38 30.96 14.53
CA ASN A 23 -20.59 30.79 13.73
C ASN A 23 -21.09 29.34 13.85
N THR A 24 -22.23 29.15 14.52
CA THR A 24 -23.06 27.93 14.37
C THR A 24 -24.50 28.33 14.07
N THR A 25 -24.85 28.12 12.79
CA THR A 25 -26.12 27.60 12.25
C THR A 25 -27.44 28.04 12.89
N ALA A 26 -28.24 28.81 12.15
CA ALA A 26 -29.57 28.37 11.71
C ALA A 26 -30.30 29.47 10.89
N LEU A 27 -30.83 29.04 9.75
CA LEU A 27 -31.96 29.56 8.98
C LEU A 27 -32.82 30.67 9.63
N ALA A 28 -32.96 31.81 8.94
CA ALA A 28 -34.26 32.35 8.47
C ALA A 28 -34.14 33.81 7.97
N ARG A 29 -34.60 34.02 6.73
CA ARG A 29 -35.42 35.13 6.21
C ARG A 29 -35.41 36.47 6.99
N ARG A 30 -34.89 37.54 6.37
CA ARG A 30 -35.63 38.73 5.87
C ARG A 30 -34.71 39.95 5.75
N ALA A 31 -34.87 40.65 4.63
CA ALA A 31 -34.38 42.00 4.41
C ALA A 31 -35.00 42.99 5.41
N THR A 32 -34.24 43.98 5.88
CA THR A 32 -34.43 45.43 5.59
C THR A 32 -33.62 46.32 6.56
N ILE A 33 -32.84 47.23 5.95
CA ILE A 33 -32.75 48.68 6.23
C ILE A 33 -32.71 49.12 7.70
N ALA A 34 -31.60 49.73 8.13
CA ALA A 34 -31.53 51.18 8.45
C ALA A 34 -30.27 51.54 9.25
N ALA A 35 -29.66 52.64 8.83
CA ALA A 35 -28.44 53.20 9.34
C ALA A 35 -28.61 53.89 10.72
N GLY A 36 -27.63 53.68 11.61
CA GLY A 36 -27.42 54.46 12.83
C GLY A 36 -26.01 55.04 12.86
N LYS A 37 -25.92 56.35 12.60
CA LYS A 37 -24.70 57.18 12.59
C LYS A 37 -23.86 57.04 13.87
N ARG A 38 -22.53 57.14 13.74
CA ARG A 38 -21.65 57.86 14.71
C ARG A 38 -20.36 58.31 14.01
N LEU A 39 -20.10 59.63 14.09
CA LEU A 39 -18.91 60.32 13.62
C LEU A 39 -17.63 59.77 14.27
N SER A 40 -16.56 59.64 13.48
CA SER A 40 -15.21 59.26 13.90
C SER A 40 -14.34 60.50 14.22
N ARG A 41 -13.58 60.41 15.31
CA ARG A 41 -12.40 61.26 15.58
C ARG A 41 -11.17 60.68 14.85
N PRO A 42 -10.15 61.49 14.52
CA PRO A 42 -9.11 61.13 13.56
C PRO A 42 -8.04 60.23 14.19
N GLY A 43 -7.68 59.15 13.48
CA GLY A 43 -6.49 58.33 13.76
C GLY A 43 -5.22 58.91 13.10
N PRO A 44 -4.02 58.42 13.46
CA PRO A 44 -2.75 58.98 13.04
C PRO A 44 -2.55 58.93 11.52
N SER A 45 -2.00 60.02 10.98
CA SER A 45 -1.80 60.32 9.54
C SER A 45 -1.03 59.25 8.76
N SER A 46 -0.28 58.37 9.43
CA SER A 46 0.49 57.29 8.80
C SER A 46 -0.39 56.19 8.19
N THR A 47 -1.53 55.85 8.80
CA THR A 47 -2.37 54.74 8.30
C THR A 47 -3.12 55.11 7.02
N LEU A 48 -3.45 56.40 6.83
CA LEU A 48 -4.06 56.91 5.61
C LEU A 48 -3.06 56.95 4.44
N LEU A 49 -1.79 57.26 4.71
CA LEU A 49 -0.75 57.26 3.69
C LEU A 49 -0.44 55.83 3.20
N TYR A 50 -0.34 54.84 4.10
CA TYR A 50 -0.13 53.46 3.67
C TYR A 50 -1.34 52.86 2.96
N SER A 51 -2.55 53.12 3.43
CA SER A 51 -3.76 52.58 2.79
C SER A 51 -4.03 53.18 1.41
N THR A 52 -3.70 54.46 1.19
CA THR A 52 -3.77 55.07 -0.16
C THR A 52 -2.72 54.49 -1.10
N ILE A 53 -1.50 54.24 -0.64
CA ILE A 53 -0.46 53.58 -1.45
C ILE A 53 -0.88 52.16 -1.84
N PHE A 54 -1.39 51.36 -0.89
CA PHE A 54 -1.87 50.00 -1.20
C PHE A 54 -3.12 49.99 -2.07
N ALA A 55 -4.03 50.94 -1.91
CA ALA A 55 -5.19 51.08 -2.78
C ALA A 55 -4.77 51.47 -4.21
N ALA A 56 -3.85 52.43 -4.36
CA ALA A 56 -3.32 52.81 -5.67
C ALA A 56 -2.56 51.65 -6.34
N ALA A 57 -1.76 50.89 -5.59
CA ALA A 57 -1.07 49.71 -6.08
C ALA A 57 -2.05 48.58 -6.47
N ALA A 58 -3.12 48.36 -5.71
CA ALA A 58 -4.14 47.37 -6.01
C ALA A 58 -4.97 47.76 -7.26
N VAL A 59 -5.23 49.05 -7.46
CA VAL A 59 -5.88 49.56 -8.68
C VAL A 59 -4.95 49.39 -9.89
N ALA A 60 -3.67 49.78 -9.76
CA ALA A 60 -2.69 49.61 -10.83
C ALA A 60 -2.44 48.14 -11.20
N ASP A 61 -2.32 47.24 -10.22
CA ASP A 61 -2.21 45.79 -10.47
C ASP A 61 -3.50 45.21 -11.05
N GLY A 62 -4.66 45.72 -10.61
CA GLY A 62 -5.97 45.37 -11.15
C GLY A 62 -6.11 45.76 -12.63
N GLU A 63 -5.58 46.91 -13.03
CA GLU A 63 -5.55 47.40 -14.41
C GLU A 63 -4.52 46.63 -15.25
N ALA A 64 -3.33 46.36 -14.71
CA ALA A 64 -2.31 45.53 -15.37
C ALA A 64 -2.77 44.07 -15.58
N LYS A 65 -3.58 43.51 -14.68
CA LYS A 65 -4.23 42.20 -14.84
C LYS A 65 -5.42 42.24 -15.80
N ARG A 66 -6.08 43.39 -15.97
CA ARG A 66 -7.14 43.57 -16.97
C ARG A 66 -6.53 43.65 -18.36
N ASN A 67 -5.52 44.51 -18.55
CA ASN A 67 -4.78 44.62 -19.82
C ASN A 67 -4.16 43.29 -20.25
N ARG A 68 -3.61 42.49 -19.31
CA ARG A 68 -3.14 41.13 -19.63
C ARG A 68 -4.27 40.20 -20.07
N ARG A 69 -5.44 40.23 -19.42
CA ARG A 69 -6.61 39.43 -19.83
C ARG A 69 -7.09 39.86 -21.20
N ASP A 70 -7.17 41.16 -21.47
CA ASP A 70 -7.58 41.69 -22.77
C ASP A 70 -6.56 41.31 -23.87
N GLN A 71 -5.26 41.27 -23.56
CA GLN A 71 -4.23 40.76 -24.47
C GLN A 71 -4.39 39.25 -24.75
N TRP A 72 -4.69 38.45 -23.72
CA TRP A 72 -4.96 37.02 -23.89
C TRP A 72 -6.25 36.76 -24.67
N ASP A 73 -7.32 37.53 -24.40
CA ASP A 73 -8.59 37.43 -25.13
C ASP A 73 -8.43 37.89 -26.58
N ALA A 74 -7.63 38.92 -26.85
CA ALA A 74 -7.24 39.32 -28.19
C ALA A 74 -6.41 38.25 -28.90
N ALA A 75 -5.45 37.62 -28.22
CA ALA A 75 -4.64 36.53 -28.75
C ALA A 75 -5.48 35.27 -29.05
N ILE A 76 -6.46 34.95 -28.19
CA ILE A 76 -7.42 33.86 -28.41
C ILE A 76 -8.34 34.20 -29.58
N SER A 77 -8.79 35.46 -29.70
CA SER A 77 -9.62 35.91 -30.82
C SER A 77 -8.86 35.88 -32.15
N SER A 78 -7.59 36.29 -32.18
CA SER A 78 -6.74 36.17 -33.37
C SER A 78 -6.46 34.73 -33.73
N ALA A 79 -6.23 33.85 -32.74
CA ALA A 79 -6.04 32.42 -32.97
C ALA A 79 -7.33 31.76 -33.50
N LYS A 80 -8.51 32.16 -33.02
CA LYS A 80 -9.80 31.68 -33.55
C LYS A 80 -10.01 32.14 -35.00
N LYS A 81 -9.70 33.40 -35.33
CA LYS A 81 -9.77 33.92 -36.71
C LYS A 81 -8.80 33.23 -37.68
N SER A 82 -7.65 32.74 -37.23
CA SER A 82 -6.74 31.94 -38.07
C SER A 82 -7.19 30.48 -38.23
N VAL A 83 -8.01 29.96 -37.32
CA VAL A 83 -8.51 28.57 -37.35
C VAL A 83 -9.81 28.43 -38.13
N ASP A 84 -10.65 29.47 -38.19
CA ASP A 84 -11.91 29.45 -38.94
C ASP A 84 -11.76 29.25 -40.47
N PRO A 85 -10.77 29.81 -41.19
CA PRO A 85 -10.53 29.45 -42.59
C PRO A 85 -9.91 28.05 -42.73
N ALA A 86 -9.14 27.57 -41.73
CA ALA A 86 -8.57 26.23 -41.72
C ALA A 86 -9.62 25.12 -41.51
N LYS A 87 -10.67 25.39 -40.72
CA LYS A 87 -11.82 24.49 -40.59
C LYS A 87 -12.64 24.39 -41.87
N LYS A 88 -12.76 25.48 -42.63
CA LYS A 88 -13.45 25.50 -43.93
C LYS A 88 -12.62 24.89 -45.07
N SER A 89 -11.29 24.86 -44.96
CA SER A 89 -10.42 24.18 -45.94
C SER A 89 -10.30 22.67 -45.68
N VAL A 90 -10.39 22.23 -44.41
CA VAL A 90 -10.37 20.79 -44.05
C VAL A 90 -11.62 20.02 -44.53
N GLU A 91 -12.74 20.70 -44.76
CA GLU A 91 -13.95 20.10 -45.36
C GLU A 91 -13.91 19.98 -46.90
N ARG A 92 -12.90 20.52 -47.60
CA ARG A 92 -12.91 20.59 -49.08
C ARG A 92 -11.72 19.99 -49.82
N THR A 93 -10.68 19.50 -49.17
CA THR A 93 -9.53 18.88 -49.85
C THR A 93 -9.33 17.42 -49.43
N SER A 94 -10.30 16.58 -49.80
CA SER A 94 -10.01 15.19 -50.18
C SER A 94 -9.62 15.20 -51.65
N THR A 95 -8.32 15.26 -51.96
CA THR A 95 -7.62 14.66 -53.12
C THR A 95 -6.28 15.36 -53.40
N VAL A 96 -5.29 14.52 -53.71
CA VAL A 96 -3.99 14.77 -54.38
C VAL A 96 -2.77 15.13 -53.51
N GLU A 97 -1.72 14.35 -53.80
CA GLU A 97 -0.34 14.29 -53.30
C GLU A 97 0.53 15.49 -53.72
N GLY A 98 1.68 15.67 -53.04
CA GLY A 98 2.82 16.45 -53.54
C GLY A 98 3.50 17.31 -52.46
N GLY A 99 4.75 16.97 -52.11
CA GLY A 99 5.49 17.55 -50.98
C GLY A 99 6.31 18.82 -51.21
N VAL A 100 7.19 19.10 -50.23
CA VAL A 100 8.44 19.91 -50.14
C VAL A 100 8.50 20.44 -48.68
N ASP A 101 9.26 19.81 -47.78
CA ASP A 101 10.70 19.96 -47.46
C ASP A 101 10.97 21.04 -46.39
N GLY A 102 11.65 20.67 -45.29
CA GLY A 102 12.03 21.60 -44.22
C GLY A 102 12.14 21.04 -42.79
N THR A 103 13.18 20.23 -42.55
CA THR A 103 13.97 20.08 -41.29
C THR A 103 13.26 19.76 -39.96
N ASP A 104 13.27 18.48 -39.57
CA ASP A 104 13.50 18.04 -38.18
C ASP A 104 13.97 16.57 -38.18
N THR A 105 15.28 16.37 -38.22
CA THR A 105 15.94 15.06 -38.36
C THR A 105 16.62 14.68 -37.06
N TRP A 106 15.90 14.05 -36.11
CA TRP A 106 16.47 13.04 -35.19
C TRP A 106 15.38 12.19 -34.51
N PHE A 107 14.59 11.49 -35.31
CA PHE A 107 13.76 10.37 -34.84
C PHE A 107 14.03 9.18 -35.77
N PRO A 108 14.42 8.00 -35.27
CA PRO A 108 14.26 6.77 -36.04
C PRO A 108 12.76 6.57 -36.29
N GLU A 109 12.37 6.21 -37.50
CA GLU A 109 10.97 6.01 -37.87
C GLU A 109 10.22 5.11 -36.89
N PRO A 110 8.93 5.39 -36.60
CA PRO A 110 8.11 4.55 -35.75
C PRO A 110 8.03 3.12 -36.31
N TRP A 111 8.38 2.15 -35.47
CA TRP A 111 8.27 0.72 -35.78
C TRP A 111 6.81 0.38 -36.13
N ARG A 112 6.58 -0.02 -37.39
CA ARG A 112 5.27 -0.47 -37.91
C ARG A 112 5.05 -1.91 -37.49
N ALA A 113 3.91 -2.21 -36.87
CA ALA A 113 3.51 -3.58 -36.54
C ALA A 113 3.11 -4.32 -37.84
N PRO A 114 3.83 -5.38 -38.26
CA PRO A 114 3.59 -6.05 -39.55
C PRO A 114 2.28 -6.85 -39.66
N TRP A 115 1.43 -6.85 -38.62
CA TRP A 115 0.20 -7.65 -38.50
C TRP A 115 -1.10 -6.82 -38.51
N LEU A 116 -1.03 -5.55 -38.95
CA LEU A 116 -2.19 -4.67 -39.12
C LEU A 116 -2.28 -4.20 -40.57
N ASN A 117 -3.42 -4.41 -41.22
CA ASN A 117 -3.68 -3.94 -42.58
C ASN A 117 -3.73 -2.40 -42.62
N ASP A 118 -3.28 -1.80 -43.72
CA ASP A 118 -3.16 -0.34 -43.91
C ASP A 118 -4.50 0.43 -43.79
N SER A 119 -5.65 -0.25 -43.87
CA SER A 119 -6.96 0.36 -43.58
C SER A 119 -7.16 0.68 -42.09
N ASP A 120 -6.52 -0.07 -41.20
CA ASP A 120 -6.75 -0.01 -39.75
C ASP A 120 -5.82 1.01 -39.07
N VAL A 121 -4.67 1.29 -39.68
CA VAL A 121 -3.68 2.27 -39.21
C VAL A 121 -4.23 3.70 -39.36
N LEU A 122 -4.91 3.99 -40.47
CA LEU A 122 -5.54 5.29 -40.71
C LEU A 122 -6.81 5.51 -39.85
N GLN A 123 -7.43 4.45 -39.35
CA GLN A 123 -8.50 4.55 -38.34
C GLN A 123 -7.95 4.76 -36.92
N ARG A 124 -6.77 4.19 -36.60
CA ARG A 124 -6.12 4.32 -35.29
C ARG A 124 -5.55 5.71 -35.02
N ASP A 125 -5.02 6.38 -36.04
CA ASP A 125 -4.49 7.76 -35.88
C ASP A 125 -5.60 8.83 -35.73
N ARG A 126 -6.89 8.44 -35.83
CA ARG A 126 -8.04 9.29 -35.51
C ARG A 126 -8.78 8.89 -34.23
N THR A 127 -8.38 7.85 -33.51
CA THR A 127 -9.11 7.32 -32.35
C THR A 127 -8.28 7.39 -31.07
N ILE A 128 -8.28 8.58 -30.45
CA ILE A 128 -8.23 8.65 -28.98
C ILE A 128 -9.51 7.97 -28.48
N GLY A 129 -9.39 6.74 -27.97
CA GLY A 129 -10.51 5.99 -27.38
C GLY A 129 -10.74 4.61 -27.99
N VAL A 130 -9.83 3.65 -27.75
CA VAL A 130 -10.25 2.23 -27.75
C VAL A 130 -10.92 1.99 -26.39
N GLU A 131 -12.22 1.77 -26.40
CA GLU A 131 -13.02 1.60 -25.18
C GLU A 131 -12.52 0.39 -24.38
N VAL A 132 -11.99 0.67 -23.19
CA VAL A 132 -11.69 -0.35 -22.18
C VAL A 132 -13.00 -1.06 -21.82
N ILE A 133 -12.99 -2.40 -21.70
CA ILE A 133 -14.20 -3.13 -21.31
C ILE A 133 -14.62 -2.69 -19.91
N ASN A 134 -15.73 -1.97 -19.82
CA ASN A 134 -16.30 -1.45 -18.58
C ASN A 134 -17.70 -2.05 -18.38
N ASP A 135 -17.80 -3.03 -17.49
CA ASP A 135 -19.07 -3.66 -17.12
C ASP A 135 -19.87 -2.70 -16.21
N GLY A 136 -20.55 -1.69 -16.79
CA GLY A 136 -21.71 -0.97 -16.22
C GLY A 136 -21.54 -0.13 -14.93
N ILE A 137 -22.20 1.04 -14.93
CA ILE A 137 -22.22 2.12 -13.91
C ILE A 137 -22.78 1.67 -12.53
N ILE A 138 -22.29 2.26 -11.42
CA ILE A 138 -23.08 2.89 -10.31
C ILE A 138 -22.19 3.44 -9.18
N ASP A 139 -22.69 4.55 -8.63
CA ASP A 139 -22.31 5.36 -7.48
C ASP A 139 -21.74 4.64 -6.25
N PHE A 140 -20.77 5.32 -5.67
CA PHE A 140 -20.04 4.89 -4.49
C PHE A 140 -20.84 5.20 -3.22
N GLU A 141 -21.60 4.22 -2.71
CA GLU A 141 -22.16 4.33 -1.36
C GLU A 141 -21.04 4.21 -0.31
N TYR A 142 -20.87 5.31 0.43
CA TYR A 142 -19.95 5.47 1.54
C TYR A 142 -20.29 4.51 2.70
N ARG A 143 -19.41 3.54 2.98
CA ARG A 143 -19.41 2.81 4.26
C ARG A 143 -18.30 3.34 5.16
N SER A 144 -18.65 3.64 6.41
CA SER A 144 -17.74 4.11 7.44
C SER A 144 -16.59 3.11 7.65
N GLY A 145 -15.35 3.58 7.43
CA GLY A 145 -14.14 2.77 7.43
C GLY A 145 -13.61 2.42 8.82
N ASP A 146 -14.26 1.46 9.48
CA ASP A 146 -13.82 0.99 10.81
C ASP A 146 -13.35 -0.49 10.84
N ASP A 147 -13.51 -1.26 9.75
CA ASP A 147 -13.14 -2.69 9.67
C ASP A 147 -11.99 -2.97 8.69
N LEU A 148 -11.14 -1.98 8.43
CA LEU A 148 -9.95 -2.15 7.60
C LEU A 148 -8.81 -2.75 8.44
N GLU A 149 -8.11 -3.76 7.90
CA GLU A 149 -6.81 -4.32 8.34
C GLU A 149 -6.88 -5.79 8.80
N GLY A 150 -6.13 -6.63 8.08
CA GLY A 150 -5.69 -7.98 8.46
C GLY A 150 -5.98 -9.05 7.40
N ASP A 151 -7.03 -8.84 6.61
CA ASP A 151 -7.43 -9.73 5.52
C ASP A 151 -7.40 -8.95 4.20
N LEU A 152 -7.17 -9.62 3.07
CA LEU A 152 -7.14 -9.02 1.73
C LEU A 152 -8.43 -8.25 1.41
N GLY A 153 -9.55 -8.62 2.07
CA GLY A 153 -10.82 -7.89 2.04
C GLY A 153 -10.67 -6.42 2.44
N GLY A 154 -9.93 -6.12 3.51
CA GLY A 154 -9.69 -4.74 3.95
C GLY A 154 -8.72 -3.98 3.03
N LEU A 155 -7.73 -4.65 2.44
CA LEU A 155 -6.84 -4.03 1.46
C LEU A 155 -7.57 -3.66 0.16
N TRP A 156 -8.53 -4.47 -0.27
CA TRP A 156 -9.36 -4.20 -1.44
C TRP A 156 -10.20 -2.93 -1.27
N GLU A 157 -10.77 -2.71 -0.10
CA GLU A 157 -11.54 -1.51 0.22
C GLU A 157 -10.68 -0.23 0.15
N LEU A 158 -9.40 -0.30 0.54
CA LEU A 158 -8.44 0.80 0.40
C LEU A 158 -8.17 1.17 -1.07
N LEU A 159 -8.29 0.22 -2.00
CA LEU A 159 -8.05 0.46 -3.43
C LEU A 159 -9.22 1.19 -4.09
N ALA A 160 -10.41 1.12 -3.50
CA ALA A 160 -11.64 1.60 -4.08
C ALA A 160 -11.81 3.13 -3.97
N GLY A 161 -10.82 3.86 -3.44
CA GLY A 161 -10.78 5.33 -3.50
C GLY A 161 -11.48 6.04 -2.35
N GLY A 162 -11.59 5.38 -1.19
CA GLY A 162 -12.14 5.98 0.03
C GLY A 162 -11.35 7.19 0.55
N ALA A 163 -11.98 7.96 1.46
CA ALA A 163 -11.38 9.09 2.15
C ALA A 163 -10.02 8.72 2.76
N ARG A 164 -9.11 9.70 2.83
CA ARG A 164 -7.79 9.52 3.45
C ARG A 164 -7.94 8.87 4.82
N THR A 165 -7.32 7.72 5.00
CA THR A 165 -7.18 7.12 6.32
C THR A 165 -6.15 7.95 7.10
N ASP A 166 -6.46 8.24 8.36
CA ASP A 166 -5.47 8.83 9.26
C ASP A 166 -4.29 7.86 9.44
N TRP A 167 -3.12 8.38 9.82
CA TRP A 167 -1.98 7.54 10.13
C TRP A 167 -2.34 6.63 11.32
N PRO A 168 -2.26 5.29 11.17
CA PRO A 168 -2.71 4.38 12.22
C PRO A 168 -1.94 4.61 13.51
N LEU A 169 -2.65 4.60 14.63
CA LEU A 169 -2.01 4.70 15.93
C LEU A 169 -1.09 3.51 16.17
N ASN A 170 0.18 3.78 16.46
CA ASN A 170 1.19 2.74 16.64
C ASN A 170 2.29 3.10 17.66
N THR A 171 3.05 2.07 18.06
CA THR A 171 4.16 2.20 19.01
C THR A 171 5.40 2.89 18.43
N GLY A 172 5.53 2.97 17.11
CA GLY A 172 6.70 3.46 16.39
C GLY A 172 6.79 4.98 16.28
N ALA A 173 7.62 5.41 15.34
CA ALA A 173 7.94 6.83 15.13
C ALA A 173 6.74 7.64 14.63
N GLN A 174 6.73 8.93 14.96
CA GLN A 174 5.72 9.85 14.44
C GLN A 174 5.87 10.02 12.92
N LEU A 175 4.75 10.08 12.22
CA LEU A 175 4.74 10.32 10.78
C LEU A 175 5.21 11.74 10.47
N PHE A 176 6.19 11.85 9.56
CA PHE A 176 6.55 13.11 8.92
C PHE A 176 6.06 13.09 7.47
N PRO A 177 4.91 13.71 7.14
CA PRO A 177 4.29 13.57 5.82
C PRO A 177 5.19 13.97 4.64
N HIS A 178 6.08 14.94 4.84
CA HIS A 178 7.03 15.39 3.81
C HIS A 178 8.16 14.41 3.50
N HIS A 179 8.36 13.39 4.33
CA HIS A 179 9.35 12.34 4.09
C HIS A 179 8.76 11.15 3.32
N LEU A 180 7.44 11.10 3.13
CA LEU A 180 6.79 9.99 2.45
C LEU A 180 7.07 10.00 0.94
N PRO A 181 7.21 8.81 0.33
CA PRO A 181 7.25 8.72 -1.11
C PRO A 181 5.91 9.17 -1.70
N PRO A 182 5.88 9.74 -2.92
CA PRO A 182 4.64 10.20 -3.54
C PRO A 182 3.58 9.12 -3.74
N GLN A 183 3.97 7.84 -3.77
CA GLN A 183 3.05 6.72 -3.92
C GLN A 183 2.41 6.27 -2.59
N SER A 184 2.87 6.82 -1.46
CA SER A 184 2.35 6.48 -0.15
C SER A 184 0.87 6.81 -0.04
N LEU A 185 0.14 5.97 0.69
CA LEU A 185 -1.26 6.22 1.04
C LEU A 185 -1.43 7.54 1.82
N TRP A 186 -0.43 7.90 2.62
CA TRP A 186 -0.45 9.08 3.50
C TRP A 186 0.34 10.27 2.95
N ALA A 187 0.82 10.21 1.70
CA ALA A 187 1.52 11.34 1.09
C ALA A 187 0.56 12.52 0.82
N PRO A 188 0.92 13.76 1.17
CA PRO A 188 0.14 14.94 0.83
C PRO A 188 -0.08 15.11 -0.68
N ASP A 189 -1.25 15.62 -1.09
CA ASP A 189 -1.63 15.76 -2.52
C ASP A 189 -0.62 16.57 -3.31
N HIS A 190 -0.11 17.66 -2.74
CA HIS A 190 0.89 18.48 -3.43
C HIS A 190 2.16 17.68 -3.79
N ILE A 191 2.55 16.67 -2.99
CA ILE A 191 3.67 15.77 -3.31
C ILE A 191 3.27 14.79 -4.42
N ARG A 192 2.06 14.21 -4.33
CA ARG A 192 1.50 13.30 -5.34
C ARG A 192 1.38 13.98 -6.71
N THR A 193 0.70 15.11 -6.78
CA THR A 193 0.50 15.90 -8.00
C THR A 193 1.83 16.37 -8.59
N LYS A 194 2.77 16.84 -7.75
CA LYS A 194 4.12 17.23 -8.22
C LYS A 194 4.87 16.04 -8.80
N ALA A 195 4.71 14.84 -8.24
CA ALA A 195 5.29 13.63 -8.78
C ALA A 195 4.63 13.23 -10.10
N LEU A 196 3.30 13.22 -10.20
CA LEU A 196 2.56 12.89 -11.44
C LEU A 196 3.01 13.77 -12.62
N ARG A 197 3.13 15.09 -12.41
CA ARG A 197 3.61 16.04 -13.44
C ARG A 197 5.05 15.80 -13.91
N ARG A 198 5.88 15.16 -13.08
CA ARG A 198 7.31 14.95 -13.36
C ARG A 198 7.64 13.51 -13.74
N ARG A 199 6.73 12.57 -13.50
CA ARG A 199 6.97 11.13 -13.60
C ARG A 199 6.65 10.66 -15.02
N ARG A 200 7.61 10.87 -15.90
CA ARG A 200 7.72 10.13 -17.16
C ARG A 200 8.74 9.01 -16.99
N TYR A 201 8.40 7.84 -17.53
CA TYR A 201 9.33 6.73 -17.53
C TYR A 201 10.34 6.95 -18.65
N VAL A 202 11.58 6.60 -18.36
CA VAL A 202 12.60 6.53 -19.39
C VAL A 202 12.24 5.38 -20.33
N TRP A 203 12.55 5.51 -21.61
CA TRP A 203 12.17 4.54 -22.64
C TRP A 203 12.60 3.10 -22.33
N LYS A 204 13.82 2.87 -21.79
CA LYS A 204 14.23 1.54 -21.30
C LYS A 204 13.28 0.98 -20.24
N LYS A 205 12.80 1.83 -19.33
CA LYS A 205 11.81 1.43 -18.31
C LYS A 205 10.45 1.17 -18.96
N MET A 206 10.05 1.95 -19.96
CA MET A 206 8.83 1.69 -20.71
C MET A 206 8.87 0.33 -21.41
N ARG A 207 9.94 0.06 -22.16
CA ARG A 207 10.16 -1.23 -22.84
C ARG A 207 10.11 -2.40 -21.87
N ARG A 208 10.76 -2.26 -20.71
CA ARG A 208 10.72 -3.25 -19.65
C ARG A 208 9.30 -3.50 -19.12
N ILE A 209 8.49 -2.45 -18.99
CA ILE A 209 7.08 -2.57 -18.58
C ILE A 209 6.28 -3.29 -19.69
N GLU A 210 6.41 -2.89 -20.95
CA GLU A 210 5.71 -3.51 -22.09
C GLU A 210 5.94 -5.03 -22.15
N ILE A 211 7.21 -5.46 -22.14
CA ILE A 211 7.57 -6.87 -22.24
C ILE A 211 7.17 -7.64 -20.96
N SER A 212 7.29 -7.04 -19.78
CA SER A 212 6.86 -7.69 -18.53
C SER A 212 5.33 -7.83 -18.44
N VAL A 213 4.57 -6.90 -19.03
CA VAL A 213 3.11 -7.02 -19.13
C VAL A 213 2.71 -8.03 -20.20
N ALA A 214 3.40 -8.08 -21.34
CA ALA A 214 3.21 -9.16 -22.31
C ALA A 214 3.43 -10.53 -21.65
N LYS A 215 4.53 -10.68 -20.90
CA LYS A 215 4.81 -11.90 -20.13
C LYS A 215 3.72 -12.23 -19.11
N LEU A 216 3.18 -11.22 -18.43
CA LEU A 216 2.05 -11.40 -17.51
C LEU A 216 0.83 -11.93 -18.26
N VAL A 217 0.45 -11.31 -19.38
CA VAL A 217 -0.72 -11.70 -20.17
C VAL A 217 -0.61 -13.16 -20.62
N TYR A 218 0.49 -13.55 -21.26
CA TYR A 218 0.68 -14.94 -21.69
C TYR A 218 0.72 -15.89 -20.49
N GLY A 219 1.37 -15.51 -19.38
CA GLY A 219 1.39 -16.31 -18.16
C GLY A 219 0.01 -16.50 -17.51
N LEU A 220 -0.89 -15.51 -17.60
CA LEU A 220 -2.27 -15.63 -17.13
C LEU A 220 -3.08 -16.55 -18.05
N LEU A 221 -2.97 -16.36 -19.37
CA LEU A 221 -3.67 -17.18 -20.36
C LEU A 221 -3.24 -18.65 -20.32
N GLU A 222 -1.95 -18.92 -20.05
CA GLU A 222 -1.39 -20.25 -19.83
C GLU A 222 -2.09 -20.95 -18.64
N ARG A 223 -2.21 -20.25 -17.50
CA ARG A 223 -2.83 -20.78 -16.27
C ARG A 223 -4.33 -21.03 -16.41
N THR A 224 -5.00 -20.29 -17.28
CA THR A 224 -6.42 -20.50 -17.61
C THR A 224 -6.64 -21.40 -18.83
N LYS A 225 -5.57 -21.87 -19.48
CA LYS A 225 -5.62 -22.66 -20.73
C LYS A 225 -6.41 -21.98 -21.86
N LEU A 226 -6.29 -20.66 -21.97
CA LEU A 226 -6.95 -19.84 -23.01
C LEU A 226 -6.05 -19.66 -24.24
N TYR A 227 -5.60 -20.77 -24.79
CA TYR A 227 -4.85 -20.89 -26.06
C TYR A 227 -5.32 -22.16 -26.79
N GLY A 228 -5.04 -22.31 -28.08
CA GLY A 228 -5.52 -23.42 -28.91
C GLY A 228 -7.04 -23.52 -28.97
N GLN A 229 -7.75 -22.39 -28.82
CA GLN A 229 -9.21 -22.38 -28.80
C GLN A 229 -9.78 -22.41 -30.22
N PRO A 230 -10.89 -23.13 -30.46
CA PRO A 230 -11.52 -23.16 -31.77
C PRO A 230 -12.11 -21.78 -32.12
N GLU A 231 -12.23 -21.50 -33.42
CA GLU A 231 -12.65 -20.19 -33.94
C GLU A 231 -13.96 -19.68 -33.31
N VAL A 232 -14.92 -20.58 -33.06
CA VAL A 232 -16.20 -20.29 -32.40
C VAL A 232 -16.01 -19.66 -31.01
N VAL A 233 -15.09 -20.20 -30.21
CA VAL A 233 -14.79 -19.70 -28.86
C VAL A 233 -13.92 -18.45 -28.93
N THR A 234 -12.98 -18.37 -29.88
CA THR A 234 -12.16 -17.15 -30.04
C THR A 234 -13.01 -15.93 -30.38
N ASN A 235 -14.11 -16.11 -31.12
CA ASN A 235 -15.02 -15.03 -31.50
C ASN A 235 -15.85 -14.48 -30.33
N THR A 236 -16.05 -15.24 -29.25
CA THR A 236 -16.72 -14.76 -28.03
C THR A 236 -15.76 -14.00 -27.10
N LEU A 237 -14.45 -14.19 -27.27
CA LEU A 237 -13.44 -13.51 -26.47
C LEU A 237 -13.21 -12.05 -26.92
N PRO A 238 -12.72 -11.19 -26.01
CA PRO A 238 -12.32 -9.82 -26.34
C PRO A 238 -11.29 -9.73 -27.48
N MET A 239 -11.44 -8.73 -28.35
CA MET A 239 -10.63 -8.57 -29.57
C MET A 239 -9.11 -8.66 -29.33
N GLY A 240 -8.63 -7.99 -28.29
CA GLY A 240 -7.19 -7.91 -27.97
C GLY A 240 -6.53 -9.24 -27.60
N ILE A 241 -7.30 -10.29 -27.32
CA ILE A 241 -6.75 -11.62 -26.98
C ILE A 241 -7.07 -12.69 -28.03
N ARG A 242 -7.90 -12.41 -29.04
CA ARG A 242 -8.34 -13.43 -30.03
C ARG A 242 -7.18 -14.05 -30.78
N SER A 243 -6.22 -13.23 -31.21
CA SER A 243 -5.03 -13.69 -31.93
C SER A 243 -4.15 -14.60 -31.07
N ILE A 244 -4.12 -14.39 -29.75
CA ILE A 244 -3.36 -15.22 -28.80
C ILE A 244 -4.12 -16.51 -28.50
N ALA A 245 -5.43 -16.42 -28.29
CA ALA A 245 -6.29 -17.56 -27.99
C ALA A 245 -6.35 -18.57 -29.15
N ALA A 246 -6.15 -18.11 -30.39
CA ALA A 246 -6.11 -18.94 -31.60
C ALA A 246 -4.74 -19.64 -31.85
N LEU A 247 -3.69 -19.30 -31.09
CA LEU A 247 -2.36 -19.89 -31.29
C LEU A 247 -2.37 -21.38 -30.92
N GLU A 248 -1.68 -22.18 -31.73
CA GLU A 248 -1.42 -23.57 -31.41
C GLU A 248 -0.51 -23.68 -30.16
N PRO A 249 -0.60 -24.76 -29.37
CA PRO A 249 0.18 -24.91 -28.14
C PRO A 249 1.69 -24.69 -28.31
N GLU A 250 2.28 -25.20 -29.40
CA GLU A 250 3.72 -25.05 -29.68
C GLU A 250 4.10 -23.59 -29.96
N GLU A 251 3.30 -22.88 -30.74
CA GLU A 251 3.50 -21.47 -31.08
C GLU A 251 3.32 -20.56 -29.85
N PHE A 252 2.33 -20.89 -29.01
CA PHE A 252 2.07 -20.18 -27.76
C PHE A 252 3.24 -20.29 -26.77
N HIS A 253 3.77 -21.50 -26.57
CA HIS A 253 4.93 -21.71 -25.69
C HIS A 253 6.21 -21.10 -26.28
N THR A 254 6.39 -21.12 -27.60
CA THR A 254 7.49 -20.40 -28.28
C THR A 254 7.40 -18.90 -28.00
N SER A 255 6.20 -18.32 -28.09
CA SER A 255 5.95 -16.90 -27.79
C SER A 255 6.32 -16.55 -26.34
N ILE A 256 6.00 -17.40 -25.37
CA ILE A 256 6.38 -17.21 -23.95
C ILE A 256 7.91 -17.18 -23.78
N ASN A 257 8.61 -18.09 -24.45
CA ASN A 257 10.07 -18.17 -24.40
C ASN A 257 10.71 -16.93 -25.02
N ASP A 258 10.25 -16.51 -26.20
CA ASP A 258 10.74 -15.32 -26.88
C ASP A 258 10.53 -14.04 -26.05
N ILE A 259 9.37 -13.89 -25.41
CA ILE A 259 9.08 -12.79 -24.49
C ILE A 259 10.06 -12.81 -23.30
N SER A 260 10.31 -14.00 -22.73
CA SER A 260 11.19 -14.15 -21.57
C SER A 260 12.64 -13.79 -21.91
N LEU A 261 13.15 -14.27 -23.05
CA LEU A 261 14.49 -13.94 -23.55
C LEU A 261 14.61 -12.44 -23.88
N CYS A 262 13.58 -11.84 -24.49
CA CYS A 262 13.54 -10.41 -24.75
C CYS A 262 13.59 -9.60 -23.44
N LEU A 263 12.85 -10.01 -22.41
CA LEU A 263 12.87 -9.32 -21.11
C LEU A 263 14.26 -9.36 -20.48
N GLU A 264 14.94 -10.50 -20.51
CA GLU A 264 16.30 -10.66 -20.01
C GLU A 264 17.28 -9.76 -20.77
N SER A 265 17.18 -9.74 -22.11
CA SER A 265 17.95 -8.84 -22.96
C SER A 265 17.73 -7.37 -22.60
N VAL A 266 16.48 -6.93 -22.42
CA VAL A 266 16.14 -5.55 -22.01
C VAL A 266 16.73 -5.21 -20.63
N ILE A 267 16.75 -6.16 -19.70
CA ILE A 267 17.32 -5.94 -18.37
C ILE A 267 18.83 -5.72 -18.45
N GLN A 268 19.55 -6.58 -19.19
CA GLN A 268 21.01 -6.59 -19.28
C GLN A 268 21.57 -5.46 -20.14
N THR A 269 20.87 -5.08 -21.21
CA THR A 269 21.35 -4.10 -22.19
C THR A 269 21.40 -2.69 -21.58
N PRO A 270 22.50 -1.93 -21.66
CA PRO A 270 22.58 -0.56 -21.16
C PRO A 270 21.56 0.34 -21.88
N ILE A 271 21.18 1.46 -21.27
CA ILE A 271 20.07 2.27 -21.77
C ILE A 271 20.27 2.64 -23.23
N GLU A 272 21.46 3.07 -23.65
CA GLU A 272 21.80 3.57 -24.98
C GLU A 272 21.53 2.58 -26.12
N ARG A 273 21.46 1.28 -25.82
CA ARG A 273 21.38 0.20 -26.82
C ARG A 273 20.06 -0.57 -26.79
N VAL A 274 19.10 -0.17 -25.96
CA VAL A 274 17.82 -0.91 -25.84
C VAL A 274 16.98 -0.83 -27.13
N ASP A 275 17.24 0.12 -28.03
CA ASP A 275 16.56 0.28 -29.32
C ASP A 275 17.06 -0.74 -30.36
N GLU A 276 18.25 -1.32 -30.14
CA GLU A 276 18.81 -2.40 -30.97
C GLU A 276 18.15 -3.75 -30.68
N ILE A 277 17.36 -3.85 -29.61
CA ILE A 277 16.73 -5.11 -29.19
C ILE A 277 15.58 -5.42 -30.14
N ARG A 278 15.72 -6.54 -30.86
CA ARG A 278 14.64 -7.09 -31.68
C ARG A 278 13.47 -7.49 -30.78
N LEU A 279 12.31 -6.89 -31.03
CA LEU A 279 11.09 -7.27 -30.35
C LEU A 279 10.59 -8.62 -30.84
N PRO A 280 10.02 -9.45 -29.94
CA PRO A 280 9.36 -10.68 -30.34
C PRO A 280 8.16 -10.35 -31.25
N ASN A 281 7.92 -11.18 -32.26
CA ASN A 281 6.78 -11.05 -33.17
C ASN A 281 5.50 -11.59 -32.52
N VAL A 282 5.12 -10.99 -31.39
CA VAL A 282 4.03 -11.45 -30.53
C VAL A 282 3.18 -10.26 -30.10
N ALA A 283 1.91 -10.52 -29.77
CA ALA A 283 1.03 -9.50 -29.23
C ALA A 283 1.63 -8.90 -27.94
N CYS A 284 2.04 -7.63 -28.03
CA CYS A 284 2.60 -6.86 -26.92
C CYS A 284 1.83 -5.55 -26.76
N PRO A 285 1.69 -5.04 -25.52
CA PRO A 285 1.16 -3.71 -25.32
C PRO A 285 2.13 -2.66 -25.88
N ASN A 286 1.60 -1.53 -26.32
CA ASN A 286 2.38 -0.39 -26.81
C ASN A 286 1.97 0.85 -26.01
N TYR A 287 2.85 1.25 -25.08
CA TYR A 287 2.53 2.32 -24.14
C TYR A 287 3.12 3.66 -24.57
N ARG A 288 2.32 4.71 -24.43
CA ARG A 288 2.69 6.09 -24.78
C ARG A 288 2.60 7.01 -23.56
N GLN A 289 3.48 8.00 -23.51
CA GLN A 289 3.45 9.07 -22.52
C GLN A 289 3.44 10.41 -23.23
N ASP A 290 2.27 11.05 -23.27
CA ASP A 290 2.14 12.37 -23.84
C ASP A 290 2.79 13.44 -22.94
N VAL A 291 3.01 14.61 -23.52
CA VAL A 291 3.69 15.73 -22.84
C VAL A 291 2.81 16.36 -21.76
N HIS A 292 1.48 16.26 -21.89
CA HIS A 292 0.50 16.88 -21.00
C HIS A 292 0.15 16.01 -19.80
N GLY A 293 0.45 14.71 -19.85
CA GLY A 293 0.15 13.74 -18.81
C GLY A 293 -1.24 13.11 -18.91
N GLU A 294 -1.90 13.19 -20.06
CA GLU A 294 -3.21 12.58 -20.33
C GLU A 294 -3.18 11.05 -20.15
N PHE A 295 -2.03 10.42 -20.33
CA PHE A 295 -1.86 8.99 -20.05
C PHE A 295 -2.20 8.59 -18.61
N HIS A 296 -2.16 9.52 -17.63
CA HIS A 296 -2.63 9.23 -16.27
C HIS A 296 -4.14 9.03 -16.22
N VAL A 297 -4.92 9.78 -17.03
CA VAL A 297 -6.38 9.63 -17.12
C VAL A 297 -6.72 8.28 -17.74
N VAL A 298 -6.06 7.92 -18.85
CA VAL A 298 -6.22 6.61 -19.50
C VAL A 298 -5.83 5.46 -18.55
N CYS A 299 -4.78 5.64 -17.75
CA CYS A 299 -4.40 4.66 -16.72
C CYS A 299 -5.48 4.52 -15.62
N ASP A 300 -6.08 5.64 -15.18
CA ASP A 300 -7.16 5.63 -14.21
C ASP A 300 -8.44 4.98 -14.76
N GLU A 301 -8.77 5.20 -16.04
CA GLU A 301 -9.87 4.51 -16.73
C GLU A 301 -9.64 3.01 -16.80
N MET A 302 -8.43 2.58 -17.19
CA MET A 302 -8.03 1.17 -17.15
C MET A 302 -8.15 0.59 -15.74
N ASN A 303 -7.71 1.31 -14.71
CA ASN A 303 -7.81 0.88 -13.32
C ASN A 303 -9.26 0.72 -12.85
N SER A 304 -10.15 1.66 -13.20
CA SER A 304 -11.58 1.57 -12.89
C SER A 304 -12.22 0.36 -13.55
N ALA A 305 -11.91 0.10 -14.82
CA ALA A 305 -12.42 -1.06 -15.55
C ALA A 305 -11.93 -2.39 -14.94
N LEU A 306 -10.64 -2.49 -14.60
CA LEU A 306 -10.10 -3.66 -13.90
C LEU A 306 -10.79 -3.86 -12.55
N GLN A 307 -11.03 -2.79 -11.79
CA GLN A 307 -11.80 -2.87 -10.54
C GLN A 307 -13.21 -3.42 -10.75
N ALA A 308 -13.91 -2.95 -11.79
CA ALA A 308 -15.26 -3.42 -12.12
C ALA A 308 -15.26 -4.93 -12.42
N ILE A 309 -14.28 -5.41 -13.20
CA ILE A 309 -14.11 -6.83 -13.52
C ILE A 309 -13.98 -7.69 -12.24
N PHE A 310 -13.25 -7.23 -11.23
CA PHE A 310 -13.05 -7.95 -9.96
C PHE A 310 -14.16 -7.72 -8.90
N ARG A 311 -15.25 -7.01 -9.23
CA ARG A 311 -16.38 -6.81 -8.29
C ARG A 311 -17.10 -8.13 -8.02
N HIS A 312 -17.35 -8.92 -9.06
CA HIS A 312 -18.03 -10.20 -8.92
C HIS A 312 -17.03 -11.28 -8.49
N ARG A 313 -17.21 -11.79 -7.28
CA ARG A 313 -16.43 -12.93 -6.78
C ARG A 313 -17.07 -14.21 -7.33
N SER A 314 -16.43 -14.83 -8.30
CA SER A 314 -16.77 -16.19 -8.71
C SER A 314 -15.51 -17.03 -8.79
N THR A 315 -15.53 -18.19 -8.14
CA THR A 315 -14.46 -19.18 -8.15
C THR A 315 -14.66 -20.23 -9.24
N GLU A 316 -15.75 -20.14 -10.02
CA GLU A 316 -16.00 -21.04 -11.15
C GLU A 316 -14.89 -20.89 -12.20
N PRO A 317 -14.32 -22.00 -12.71
CA PRO A 317 -13.22 -21.95 -13.67
C PRO A 317 -13.55 -21.18 -14.96
N GLU A 318 -14.75 -21.38 -15.51
CA GLU A 318 -15.21 -20.72 -16.74
C GLU A 318 -15.30 -19.19 -16.58
N ARG A 319 -15.94 -18.73 -15.50
CA ARG A 319 -16.01 -17.30 -15.15
C ARG A 319 -14.64 -16.72 -14.84
N THR A 320 -13.73 -17.50 -14.26
CA THR A 320 -12.35 -17.06 -14.05
C THR A 320 -11.61 -16.89 -15.39
N GLY A 321 -11.85 -17.78 -16.36
CA GLY A 321 -11.33 -17.66 -17.72
C GLY A 321 -11.82 -16.40 -18.41
N GLU A 322 -13.13 -16.14 -18.39
CA GLU A 322 -13.71 -14.91 -18.95
C GLU A 322 -13.15 -13.64 -18.28
N LEU A 323 -13.03 -13.66 -16.96
CA LEU A 323 -12.44 -12.57 -16.19
C LEU A 323 -10.99 -12.31 -16.62
N VAL A 324 -10.16 -13.36 -16.68
CA VAL A 324 -8.75 -13.25 -17.08
C VAL A 324 -8.64 -12.77 -18.52
N ALA A 325 -9.53 -13.21 -19.40
CA ALA A 325 -9.62 -12.72 -20.77
C ALA A 325 -9.87 -11.20 -20.84
N LYS A 326 -10.84 -10.69 -20.07
CA LYS A 326 -11.13 -9.25 -19.98
C LYS A 326 -9.95 -8.46 -19.38
N VAL A 327 -9.31 -8.97 -18.34
CA VAL A 327 -8.11 -8.36 -17.74
C VAL A 327 -6.98 -8.27 -18.76
N CYS A 328 -6.66 -9.38 -19.44
CA CYS A 328 -5.60 -9.43 -20.44
C CYS A 328 -5.87 -8.49 -21.61
N HIS A 329 -7.13 -8.43 -22.07
CA HIS A 329 -7.55 -7.47 -23.09
C HIS A 329 -7.24 -6.03 -22.67
N ASN A 330 -7.73 -5.59 -21.52
CA ASN A 330 -7.53 -4.22 -21.03
C ASN A 330 -6.04 -3.85 -20.90
N LEU A 331 -5.20 -4.80 -20.44
CA LEU A 331 -3.74 -4.60 -20.33
C LEU A 331 -3.04 -4.47 -21.68
N LEU A 332 -3.53 -5.15 -22.72
CA LEU A 332 -2.97 -5.12 -24.08
C LEU A 332 -3.42 -3.90 -24.88
N ILE A 333 -4.70 -3.50 -24.74
CA ILE A 333 -5.28 -2.43 -25.56
C ILE A 333 -5.05 -1.03 -25.00
N SER A 334 -4.83 -0.91 -23.68
CA SER A 334 -4.55 0.39 -23.06
C SER A 334 -3.27 0.99 -23.64
N SER A 335 -3.35 2.26 -24.03
CA SER A 335 -2.18 3.04 -24.47
C SER A 335 -1.36 3.57 -23.30
N ALA A 336 -1.86 3.50 -22.07
CA ALA A 336 -1.15 3.94 -20.87
C ALA A 336 -0.52 2.76 -20.12
N PRO A 337 0.72 2.92 -19.61
CA PRO A 337 1.38 1.86 -18.86
C PRO A 337 0.67 1.60 -17.53
N PRO A 338 0.65 0.34 -17.03
CA PRO A 338 0.15 0.04 -15.71
C PRO A 338 0.95 0.76 -14.63
N ASP A 339 0.25 1.18 -13.58
CA ASP A 339 0.82 1.89 -12.46
C ASP A 339 0.76 1.04 -11.18
N ILE A 340 1.08 1.67 -10.04
CA ILE A 340 1.06 0.95 -8.76
C ILE A 340 -0.37 0.53 -8.36
N ARG A 341 -1.37 1.33 -8.72
CA ARG A 341 -2.77 1.00 -8.47
C ARG A 341 -3.20 -0.18 -9.34
N THR A 342 -2.78 -0.25 -10.60
CA THR A 342 -3.04 -1.41 -11.48
C THR A 342 -2.57 -2.71 -10.83
N TYR A 343 -1.31 -2.78 -10.41
CA TYR A 343 -0.78 -4.00 -9.79
C TYR A 343 -1.43 -4.33 -8.44
N ASN A 344 -1.77 -3.33 -7.62
CA ASN A 344 -2.51 -3.60 -6.39
C ASN A 344 -3.90 -4.19 -6.68
N ILE A 345 -4.60 -3.69 -7.72
CA ILE A 345 -5.89 -4.25 -8.15
C ILE A 345 -5.72 -5.69 -8.60
N LEU A 346 -4.71 -6.00 -9.43
CA LEU A 346 -4.46 -7.35 -9.92
C LEU A 346 -4.12 -8.32 -8.76
N ILE A 347 -3.18 -7.94 -7.88
CA ILE A 347 -2.73 -8.78 -6.76
C ILE A 347 -3.90 -9.04 -5.79
N SER A 348 -4.56 -7.98 -5.31
CA SER A 348 -5.69 -8.13 -4.40
C SER A 348 -6.90 -8.80 -5.06
N GLY A 349 -7.15 -8.53 -6.34
CA GLY A 349 -8.22 -9.14 -7.12
C GLY A 349 -8.04 -10.65 -7.28
N PHE A 350 -6.89 -11.11 -7.77
CA PHE A 350 -6.61 -12.54 -7.91
C PHE A 350 -6.53 -13.27 -6.57
N ALA A 351 -5.99 -12.64 -5.53
CA ALA A 351 -5.96 -13.24 -4.20
C ALA A 351 -7.38 -13.43 -3.63
N ARG A 352 -8.31 -12.48 -3.85
CA ARG A 352 -9.73 -12.63 -3.47
C ARG A 352 -10.47 -13.74 -4.22
N LEU A 353 -10.04 -14.04 -5.44
CA LEU A 353 -10.55 -15.17 -6.23
C LEU A 353 -9.99 -16.52 -5.77
N GLU A 354 -9.11 -16.55 -4.77
CA GLU A 354 -8.45 -17.77 -4.28
C GLU A 354 -7.66 -18.49 -5.39
N ARG A 355 -7.08 -17.72 -6.32
CA ARG A 355 -6.25 -18.22 -7.44
C ARG A 355 -4.78 -17.83 -7.24
N PRO A 356 -4.03 -18.56 -6.39
CA PRO A 356 -2.67 -18.16 -6.01
C PRO A 356 -1.69 -18.14 -7.19
N GLU A 357 -1.91 -18.98 -8.21
CA GLU A 357 -1.09 -19.02 -9.41
C GLU A 357 -1.21 -17.75 -10.27
N LEU A 358 -2.40 -17.14 -10.34
CA LEU A 358 -2.62 -15.88 -11.05
C LEU A 358 -2.04 -14.70 -10.25
N CYS A 359 -2.23 -14.72 -8.93
CA CYS A 359 -1.64 -13.72 -8.03
C CYS A 359 -0.11 -13.73 -8.09
N SER A 360 0.51 -14.92 -8.06
CA SER A 360 1.96 -15.10 -8.20
C SER A 360 2.49 -14.54 -9.53
N ALA A 361 1.76 -14.74 -10.64
CA ALA A 361 2.13 -14.15 -11.93
C ALA A 361 2.10 -12.61 -11.90
N ALA A 362 1.07 -12.02 -11.27
CA ALA A 362 0.97 -10.57 -11.10
C ALA A 362 2.10 -10.00 -10.21
N ILE A 363 2.46 -10.68 -9.11
CA ILE A 363 3.58 -10.30 -8.24
C ILE A 363 4.91 -10.37 -8.99
N LYS A 364 5.14 -11.43 -9.77
CA LYS A 364 6.36 -11.57 -10.57
C LYS A 364 6.49 -10.44 -11.59
N SER A 365 5.43 -10.16 -12.35
CA SER A 365 5.41 -9.03 -13.29
C SER A 365 5.65 -7.69 -12.58
N PHE A 366 5.00 -7.46 -11.43
CA PHE A 366 5.23 -6.25 -10.62
C PHE A 366 6.72 -6.07 -10.26
N LEU A 367 7.37 -7.12 -9.73
CA LEU A 367 8.78 -7.10 -9.36
C LEU A 367 9.71 -6.94 -10.58
N GLU A 368 9.31 -7.49 -11.72
CA GLU A 368 10.00 -7.35 -13.00
C GLU A 368 9.91 -5.92 -13.52
N THR A 369 8.80 -5.19 -13.40
CA THR A 369 8.70 -3.78 -13.91
C THR A 369 9.54 -2.76 -13.15
N LYS A 370 9.94 -3.08 -11.91
CA LYS A 370 10.57 -2.13 -10.96
C LYS A 370 9.73 -0.86 -10.77
N ILE A 371 8.40 -1.00 -10.80
CA ILE A 371 7.50 0.03 -10.27
C ILE A 371 7.70 0.08 -8.75
N ARG A 372 7.65 1.29 -8.20
CA ARG A 372 7.86 1.51 -6.79
C ARG A 372 6.65 1.01 -5.98
N PRO A 373 6.83 0.07 -5.03
CA PRO A 373 5.74 -0.39 -4.17
C PRO A 373 5.25 0.72 -3.24
N ASN A 374 3.97 0.65 -2.89
CA ASN A 374 3.42 1.39 -1.76
C ASN A 374 3.09 0.45 -0.60
N GLU A 375 2.49 0.98 0.47
CA GLU A 375 2.24 0.21 1.68
C GLU A 375 1.23 -0.91 1.47
N ILE A 376 0.23 -0.68 0.60
CA ILE A 376 -0.75 -1.69 0.20
C ILE A 376 -0.06 -2.84 -0.55
N THR A 377 0.85 -2.53 -1.48
CA THR A 377 1.58 -3.55 -2.25
C THR A 377 2.42 -4.44 -1.35
N CYS A 378 3.18 -3.84 -0.43
CA CYS A 378 4.03 -4.61 0.49
C CYS A 378 3.19 -5.51 1.41
N ALA A 379 2.11 -4.98 1.99
CA ALA A 379 1.22 -5.77 2.84
C ALA A 379 0.57 -6.92 2.06
N ALA A 380 0.02 -6.65 0.87
CA ALA A 380 -0.65 -7.66 0.04
C ALA A 380 0.29 -8.81 -0.37
N ILE A 381 1.55 -8.52 -0.70
CA ILE A 381 2.54 -9.55 -1.05
C ILE A 381 2.94 -10.40 0.17
N LEU A 382 3.15 -9.77 1.33
CA LEU A 382 3.43 -10.49 2.58
C LEU A 382 2.27 -11.40 2.97
N ASP A 383 1.03 -10.88 2.92
CA ASP A 383 -0.18 -11.64 3.21
C ASP A 383 -0.37 -12.79 2.21
N PHE A 384 -0.07 -12.59 0.92
CA PHE A 384 -0.11 -13.64 -0.09
C PHE A 384 0.84 -14.80 0.23
N TYR A 385 2.12 -14.51 0.54
CA TYR A 385 3.08 -15.55 0.91
C TYR A 385 2.71 -16.24 2.22
N MET A 386 2.12 -15.50 3.16
CA MET A 386 1.57 -16.06 4.38
C MET A 386 0.43 -17.04 4.10
N GLN A 387 -0.57 -16.65 3.30
CA GLN A 387 -1.74 -17.47 2.98
C GLN A 387 -1.39 -18.72 2.16
N THR A 388 -0.42 -18.60 1.25
CA THR A 388 0.06 -19.71 0.42
C THR A 388 1.15 -20.55 1.10
N ASN A 389 1.49 -20.26 2.35
CA ASN A 389 2.49 -20.97 3.15
C ASN A 389 3.88 -21.04 2.48
N GLN A 390 4.37 -19.91 1.97
CA GLN A 390 5.66 -19.77 1.29
C GLN A 390 6.67 -18.98 2.14
N PRO A 391 7.30 -19.59 3.16
CA PRO A 391 8.19 -18.89 4.08
C PRO A 391 9.48 -18.36 3.44
N THR A 392 10.03 -19.09 2.46
CA THR A 392 11.24 -18.67 1.74
C THR A 392 10.99 -17.39 0.94
N GLU A 393 9.89 -17.34 0.20
CA GLU A 393 9.55 -16.15 -0.59
C GLU A 393 9.12 -14.97 0.28
N PHE A 394 8.44 -15.24 1.39
CA PHE A 394 8.18 -14.24 2.42
C PHE A 394 9.49 -13.58 2.89
N SER A 395 10.48 -14.39 3.25
CA SER A 395 11.79 -13.93 3.73
C SER A 395 12.59 -13.19 2.66
N ASN A 396 12.61 -13.71 1.43
CA ASN A 396 13.22 -13.04 0.28
C ASN A 396 12.61 -11.65 0.07
N PHE A 397 11.29 -11.54 0.16
CA PHE A 397 10.59 -10.26 0.01
C PHE A 397 10.91 -9.29 1.15
N VAL A 398 10.95 -9.76 2.41
CA VAL A 398 11.40 -8.95 3.56
C VAL A 398 12.83 -8.45 3.36
N ALA A 399 13.74 -9.30 2.86
CA ALA A 399 15.11 -8.89 2.55
C ALA A 399 15.14 -7.75 1.51
N LEU A 400 14.35 -7.86 0.44
CA LEU A 400 14.20 -6.79 -0.55
C LEU A 400 13.64 -5.50 0.06
N MET A 401 12.67 -5.59 0.99
CA MET A 401 12.12 -4.43 1.70
C MET A 401 13.17 -3.70 2.57
N ARG A 402 14.07 -4.47 3.18
CA ARG A 402 15.20 -3.96 3.99
C ARG A 402 16.37 -3.45 3.14
N GLY A 403 16.29 -3.56 1.82
CA GLY A 403 17.31 -3.08 0.88
C GLY A 403 18.43 -4.08 0.60
N ILE A 404 18.24 -5.34 0.98
CA ILE A 404 19.13 -6.46 0.64
C ILE A 404 18.81 -6.92 -0.80
N ASN A 405 19.74 -7.60 -1.48
CA ASN A 405 19.54 -8.13 -2.84
C ASN A 405 19.09 -7.07 -3.87
N GLN A 406 19.76 -5.91 -3.89
CA GLN A 406 19.42 -4.71 -4.70
C GLN A 406 18.14 -3.97 -4.26
N GLY A 407 17.42 -4.49 -3.26
CA GLY A 407 16.20 -3.92 -2.70
C GLY A 407 15.03 -3.81 -3.68
N LEU A 408 13.89 -3.34 -3.17
CA LEU A 408 12.71 -3.06 -4.00
C LEU A 408 12.87 -1.77 -4.83
N MET A 409 13.69 -0.83 -4.36
CA MET A 409 13.75 0.53 -4.90
C MET A 409 15.18 1.06 -4.94
N LEU A 410 15.53 1.70 -6.05
CA LEU A 410 16.76 2.49 -6.17
C LEU A 410 16.45 3.97 -5.96
N ALA A 411 17.33 4.66 -5.25
CA ALA A 411 17.39 6.11 -5.19
C ALA A 411 18.38 6.65 -6.22
N LYS A 412 18.39 7.97 -6.39
CA LYS A 412 19.38 8.63 -7.24
C LYS A 412 20.80 8.33 -6.69
N PRO A 413 21.77 7.97 -7.55
CA PRO A 413 23.11 7.63 -7.10
C PRO A 413 23.81 8.80 -6.38
N ASP A 414 23.54 10.04 -6.81
CA ASP A 414 24.20 11.25 -6.29
C ASP A 414 23.56 11.79 -5.00
N ILE A 415 22.61 11.07 -4.40
CA ILE A 415 21.95 11.54 -3.19
C ILE A 415 22.92 11.55 -2.01
N TRP A 416 23.01 12.68 -1.34
CA TRP A 416 23.74 12.80 -0.08
C TRP A 416 22.98 12.08 1.04
N ILE A 417 23.59 11.05 1.64
CA ILE A 417 22.99 10.31 2.76
C ILE A 417 23.41 10.97 4.08
N ASN A 418 22.53 11.81 4.63
CA ASN A 418 22.72 12.40 5.95
C ASN A 418 22.25 11.43 7.06
N ASN A 419 22.46 11.79 8.33
CA ASN A 419 22.05 10.93 9.45
C ASN A 419 20.55 10.60 9.45
N ALA A 420 19.69 11.53 9.03
CA ALA A 420 18.24 11.29 8.92
C ALA A 420 17.87 10.31 7.79
N ALA A 421 18.68 10.25 6.72
CA ALA A 421 18.45 9.39 5.57
C ALA A 421 19.10 8.00 5.72
N LYS A 422 20.08 7.82 6.61
CA LYS A 422 20.80 6.54 6.82
C LYS A 422 19.89 5.37 7.16
N SER A 423 18.80 5.60 7.89
CA SER A 423 17.83 4.54 8.22
C SER A 423 17.06 4.07 6.98
N ARG A 424 16.94 4.91 5.95
CA ARG A 424 16.11 4.68 4.75
C ARG A 424 16.90 4.44 3.48
N LEU A 425 18.14 4.89 3.39
CA LEU A 425 18.99 4.81 2.21
C LEU A 425 20.28 4.09 2.56
N ALA A 426 20.68 3.14 1.71
CA ALA A 426 21.93 2.41 1.82
C ALA A 426 22.68 2.48 0.49
N ARG A 427 23.97 2.82 0.54
CA ARG A 427 24.84 2.78 -0.66
C ARG A 427 25.48 1.41 -0.77
N LEU A 428 25.32 0.77 -1.92
CA LEU A 428 25.93 -0.53 -2.23
C LEU A 428 27.35 -0.35 -2.76
N SER A 429 28.13 -1.43 -2.73
CA SER A 429 29.52 -1.47 -3.25
C SER A 429 29.62 -1.11 -4.73
N ASN A 430 28.58 -1.40 -5.52
CA ASN A 430 28.50 -1.07 -6.94
C ASN A 430 28.08 0.38 -7.24
N GLY A 431 28.09 1.27 -6.23
CA GLY A 431 27.75 2.69 -6.36
C GLY A 431 26.25 3.01 -6.39
N LYS A 432 25.37 2.00 -6.53
CA LYS A 432 23.92 2.20 -6.47
C LYS A 432 23.47 2.56 -5.06
N VAL A 433 22.42 3.37 -4.95
CA VAL A 433 21.78 3.67 -3.68
C VAL A 433 20.43 2.96 -3.63
N VAL A 434 20.25 2.09 -2.65
CA VAL A 434 18.99 1.40 -2.39
C VAL A 434 18.17 2.21 -1.40
N GLN A 435 16.86 2.25 -1.63
CA GLN A 435 15.91 2.82 -0.71
C GLN A 435 15.10 1.72 -0.04
N LYS A 436 15.16 1.68 1.29
CA LYS A 436 14.35 0.79 2.13
C LYS A 436 12.89 1.25 2.13
N VAL A 437 12.00 0.31 2.41
CA VAL A 437 10.58 0.59 2.62
C VAL A 437 10.39 1.49 3.84
N HIS A 438 9.43 2.40 3.76
CA HIS A 438 9.10 3.29 4.87
C HIS A 438 8.49 2.50 6.03
N GLN A 439 8.84 2.87 7.26
CA GLN A 439 8.33 2.25 8.49
C GLN A 439 6.83 2.51 8.62
N SER A 440 6.01 1.59 8.10
CA SER A 440 4.55 1.69 8.07
C SER A 440 3.94 0.67 9.01
N PRO A 441 2.98 1.05 9.88
CA PRO A 441 2.32 0.11 10.78
C PRO A 441 1.52 -0.95 10.02
N LEU A 442 0.97 -0.61 8.85
CA LEU A 442 0.26 -1.56 7.98
C LEU A 442 1.20 -2.69 7.53
N ILE A 443 2.37 -2.32 7.03
CA ILE A 443 3.38 -3.26 6.56
C ILE A 443 3.93 -4.07 7.75
N PHE A 444 4.18 -3.39 8.88
CA PHE A 444 4.73 -4.07 10.06
C PHE A 444 3.76 -5.09 10.62
N ASN A 445 2.47 -4.81 10.62
CA ASN A 445 1.45 -5.76 11.05
C ASN A 445 1.46 -7.03 10.19
N ALA A 446 1.46 -6.89 8.85
CA ALA A 446 1.53 -8.03 7.93
C ALA A 446 2.86 -8.81 8.10
N LEU A 447 3.97 -8.10 8.26
CA LEU A 447 5.29 -8.70 8.49
C LEU A 447 5.30 -9.50 9.80
N MET A 448 4.88 -8.90 10.91
CA MET A 448 4.92 -9.59 12.20
C MET A 448 3.94 -10.74 12.27
N HIS A 449 2.79 -10.67 11.56
CA HIS A 449 1.87 -11.80 11.44
C HIS A 449 2.52 -12.98 10.71
N GLY A 450 3.19 -12.71 9.60
CA GLY A 450 3.94 -13.74 8.87
C GLY A 450 5.09 -14.32 9.70
N VAL A 451 5.86 -13.48 10.41
CA VAL A 451 6.95 -13.95 11.28
C VAL A 451 6.40 -14.81 12.42
N LEU A 452 5.31 -14.41 13.06
CA LEU A 452 4.65 -15.18 14.10
C LEU A 452 4.22 -16.56 13.58
N LYS A 453 3.60 -16.59 12.39
CA LYS A 453 3.17 -17.84 11.73
C LYS A 453 4.34 -18.77 11.39
N PHE A 454 5.44 -18.22 10.87
CA PHE A 454 6.52 -19.03 10.29
C PHE A 454 7.67 -19.33 11.26
N ALA A 455 7.90 -18.49 12.27
CA ALA A 455 9.04 -18.58 13.17
C ALA A 455 8.66 -18.64 14.67
N GLY A 456 7.38 -18.48 15.01
CA GLY A 456 6.90 -18.51 16.40
C GLY A 456 7.08 -17.19 17.16
N CYS A 457 6.57 -17.15 18.39
CA CYS A 457 6.48 -15.93 19.20
C CYS A 457 7.86 -15.37 19.59
N ASP A 458 8.76 -16.23 20.10
CA ASP A 458 10.09 -15.82 20.55
C ASP A 458 10.86 -15.05 19.47
N ARG A 459 10.97 -15.65 18.27
CA ARG A 459 11.68 -15.02 17.17
C ARG A 459 10.97 -13.78 16.65
N ALA A 460 9.64 -13.78 16.68
CA ALA A 460 8.86 -12.62 16.34
C ALA A 460 9.10 -11.45 17.31
N MET A 461 9.25 -11.71 18.61
CA MET A 461 9.58 -10.67 19.60
C MET A 461 11.00 -10.11 19.41
N GLU A 462 11.99 -10.96 19.12
CA GLU A 462 13.34 -10.50 18.78
C GLU A 462 13.34 -9.54 17.58
N ILE A 463 12.66 -9.94 16.49
CA ILE A 463 12.53 -9.12 15.28
C ILE A 463 11.73 -7.83 15.56
N TYR A 464 10.69 -7.90 16.39
CA TYR A 464 9.93 -6.72 16.80
C TYR A 464 10.84 -5.67 17.46
N HIS A 465 11.64 -6.07 18.44
CA HIS A 465 12.52 -5.15 19.17
C HIS A 465 13.62 -4.56 18.28
N GLU A 466 14.22 -5.36 17.39
CA GLU A 466 15.18 -4.86 16.41
C GLU A 466 14.54 -3.83 15.48
N MET A 467 13.42 -4.17 14.85
CA MET A 467 12.76 -3.27 13.89
C MET A 467 12.14 -2.05 14.57
N LYS A 468 11.74 -2.15 15.84
CA LYS A 468 11.30 -1.00 16.63
C LYS A 468 12.41 0.06 16.77
N SER A 469 13.67 -0.37 16.93
CA SER A 469 14.81 0.56 16.96
C SER A 469 15.02 1.29 15.62
N ASP A 470 14.64 0.66 14.51
CA ASP A 470 14.63 1.25 13.16
C ASP A 470 13.42 2.19 12.92
N GLY A 471 12.53 2.36 13.90
CA GLY A 471 11.36 3.24 13.87
C GLY A 471 10.04 2.57 13.47
N TRP A 472 10.04 1.23 13.31
CA TRP A 472 8.81 0.48 13.07
C TRP A 472 7.94 0.41 14.32
N GLY A 473 6.63 0.24 14.13
CA GLY A 473 5.66 0.29 15.21
C GLY A 473 4.43 -0.52 14.91
N LEU A 474 3.97 -1.30 15.88
CA LEU A 474 2.72 -2.04 15.77
C LEU A 474 1.55 -1.18 16.26
N GLY A 475 0.44 -1.28 15.55
CA GLY A 475 -0.85 -0.83 16.06
C GLY A 475 -1.45 -1.82 17.04
N TYR A 476 -2.64 -1.50 17.55
CA TYR A 476 -3.31 -2.36 18.53
C TYR A 476 -3.58 -3.77 17.97
N LYS A 477 -3.97 -3.93 16.69
CA LYS A 477 -4.23 -5.26 16.10
C LYS A 477 -3.00 -6.17 16.14
N GLY A 478 -1.83 -5.65 15.78
CA GLY A 478 -0.58 -6.39 15.82
C GLY A 478 -0.22 -6.81 17.24
N LEU A 479 -0.28 -5.87 18.19
CA LEU A 479 -0.02 -6.19 19.61
C LEU A 479 -1.02 -7.20 20.17
N MET A 480 -2.30 -7.11 19.78
CA MET A 480 -3.33 -8.07 20.18
C MET A 480 -3.05 -9.47 19.62
N MET A 481 -2.60 -9.57 18.37
CA MET A 481 -2.22 -10.85 17.77
C MET A 481 -1.08 -11.52 18.54
N PHE A 482 -0.04 -10.76 18.93
CA PHE A 482 1.02 -11.28 19.79
C PHE A 482 0.48 -11.74 21.15
N LEU A 483 -0.34 -10.91 21.81
CA LEU A 483 -0.88 -11.23 23.12
C LEU A 483 -1.76 -12.49 23.08
N GLU A 484 -2.55 -12.66 22.01
CA GLU A 484 -3.34 -13.86 21.76
C GLU A 484 -2.49 -15.10 21.55
N ASP A 485 -1.35 -14.97 20.87
CA ASP A 485 -0.41 -16.07 20.67
C ASP A 485 0.31 -16.44 21.97
N CYS A 486 0.77 -15.46 22.75
CA CYS A 486 1.32 -15.68 24.09
C CYS A 486 0.31 -16.38 25.01
N ALA A 487 -0.96 -15.96 24.99
CA ALA A 487 -2.02 -16.58 25.78
C ALA A 487 -2.28 -18.05 25.38
N LYS A 488 -2.19 -18.37 24.09
CA LYS A 488 -2.31 -19.76 23.59
C LYS A 488 -1.12 -20.62 24.00
N GLN A 489 0.09 -20.06 23.96
CA GLN A 489 1.33 -20.76 24.30
C GLN A 489 1.63 -20.75 25.81
N GLN A 490 0.82 -20.04 26.62
CA GLN A 490 1.04 -19.82 28.04
C GLN A 490 2.41 -19.17 28.34
N ASP A 491 2.84 -18.30 27.43
CA ASP A 491 4.12 -17.61 27.52
C ASP A 491 3.96 -16.26 28.25
N TRP A 492 4.22 -16.28 29.55
CA TRP A 492 4.20 -15.08 30.38
C TRP A 492 5.30 -14.08 30.00
N ALA A 493 6.50 -14.56 29.67
CA ALA A 493 7.65 -13.69 29.44
C ALA A 493 7.37 -12.75 28.26
N ASN A 494 7.02 -13.32 27.10
CA ASN A 494 6.66 -12.52 25.92
C ASN A 494 5.35 -11.76 26.12
N GLY A 495 4.34 -12.36 26.78
CA GLY A 495 3.08 -11.69 27.05
C GLY A 495 3.20 -10.43 27.91
N SER A 496 4.10 -10.43 28.90
CA SER A 496 4.39 -9.26 29.74
C SER A 496 5.01 -8.11 28.93
N LEU A 497 5.97 -8.42 28.04
CA LEU A 497 6.59 -7.43 27.15
C LEU A 497 5.56 -6.81 26.20
N VAL A 498 4.70 -7.63 25.59
CA VAL A 498 3.61 -7.16 24.72
C VAL A 498 2.64 -6.28 25.50
N TRP A 499 2.35 -6.63 26.76
CA TRP A 499 1.49 -5.83 27.62
C TRP A 499 2.06 -4.43 27.91
N GLU A 500 3.38 -4.33 28.14
CA GLU A 500 4.06 -3.04 28.29
C GLU A 500 3.90 -2.16 27.05
N GLU A 501 4.04 -2.74 25.85
CA GLU A 501 3.82 -2.04 24.58
C GLU A 501 2.37 -1.58 24.41
N ILE A 502 1.40 -2.40 24.84
CA ILE A 502 -0.01 -2.03 24.89
C ILE A 502 -0.21 -0.83 25.83
N GLN A 503 0.44 -0.81 26.99
CA GLN A 503 0.36 0.33 27.92
C GLN A 503 0.95 1.62 27.32
N VAL A 504 2.04 1.52 26.56
CA VAL A 504 2.60 2.67 25.80
C VAL A 504 1.57 3.19 24.80
N LEU A 505 0.91 2.29 24.04
CA LEU A 505 -0.10 2.66 23.06
C LEU A 505 -1.32 3.34 23.72
N LYS A 506 -1.76 2.85 24.88
CA LYS A 506 -2.86 3.41 25.68
C LYS A 506 -2.53 4.79 26.25
N LYS A 507 -1.29 5.01 26.68
CA LYS A 507 -0.84 6.35 27.09
C LYS A 507 -0.87 7.33 25.92
N LYS A 508 -0.46 6.88 24.71
CA LYS A 508 -0.56 7.69 23.48
C LYS A 508 -2.03 8.01 23.13
N THR A 509 -2.96 7.05 23.16
CA THR A 509 -4.40 7.33 22.90
C THR A 509 -4.97 8.36 23.85
N TRP A 510 -4.63 8.24 25.13
CA TRP A 510 -5.10 9.17 26.16
C TRP A 510 -4.62 10.60 25.91
N ALA A 511 -3.33 10.77 25.61
CA ALA A 511 -2.74 12.07 25.31
C ALA A 511 -3.37 12.75 24.08
N MET A 512 -3.86 11.96 23.11
CA MET A 512 -4.54 12.45 21.91
C MET A 512 -6.04 12.63 22.07
N GLY A 513 -6.62 12.40 23.26
CA GLY A 513 -8.06 12.54 23.50
C GLY A 513 -8.93 11.44 22.86
N GLY A 514 -8.33 10.40 22.27
CA GLY A 514 -9.05 9.32 21.56
C GLY A 514 -9.72 8.28 22.45
N HIS A 515 -9.63 8.43 23.77
CA HIS A 515 -10.05 7.42 24.75
C HIS A 515 -11.57 7.21 24.83
N GLU A 516 -12.36 8.14 24.30
CA GLU A 516 -13.83 8.06 24.30
C GLU A 516 -14.40 7.32 23.08
N THR A 517 -13.57 6.99 22.08
CA THR A 517 -14.04 6.29 20.88
C THR A 517 -14.51 4.88 21.21
N LYS A 518 -15.64 4.45 20.61
CA LYS A 518 -16.20 3.10 20.81
C LYS A 518 -15.18 2.01 20.44
N ASN A 519 -14.42 2.22 19.37
CA ASN A 519 -13.41 1.28 18.90
C ASN A 519 -12.26 1.15 19.89
N HIS A 520 -11.84 2.24 20.52
CA HIS A 520 -10.82 2.20 21.56
C HIS A 520 -11.23 1.34 22.75
N ARG A 521 -12.41 1.60 23.31
CA ARG A 521 -12.93 0.80 24.44
C ARG A 521 -13.08 -0.67 24.10
N ARG A 522 -13.44 -0.99 22.84
CA ARG A 522 -13.61 -2.37 22.37
C ARG A 522 -12.28 -3.13 22.37
N TRP A 523 -11.22 -2.54 21.82
CA TRP A 523 -9.93 -3.24 21.77
C TRP A 523 -9.24 -3.26 23.13
N GLU A 524 -9.36 -2.20 23.95
CA GLU A 524 -8.83 -2.21 25.32
C GLU A 524 -9.49 -3.31 26.16
N HIS A 525 -10.82 -3.44 26.08
CA HIS A 525 -11.54 -4.52 26.76
C HIS A 525 -11.05 -5.90 26.31
N ARG A 526 -10.83 -6.09 25.00
CA ARG A 526 -10.28 -7.35 24.46
C ARG A 526 -8.85 -7.60 25.00
N ALA A 527 -7.99 -6.58 25.03
CA ALA A 527 -6.64 -6.66 25.58
C ALA A 527 -6.64 -7.11 27.04
N TYR A 528 -7.48 -6.47 27.88
CA TYR A 528 -7.61 -6.84 29.28
C TYR A 528 -8.05 -8.29 29.47
N ASN A 529 -9.04 -8.75 28.70
CA ASN A 529 -9.51 -10.13 28.83
C ASN A 529 -8.39 -11.13 28.54
N ILE A 530 -7.67 -10.96 27.43
CA ILE A 530 -6.60 -11.90 27.04
C ILE A 530 -5.44 -11.85 28.04
N MET A 531 -5.06 -10.67 28.52
CA MET A 531 -3.99 -10.56 29.51
C MET A 531 -4.38 -11.17 30.86
N LEU A 532 -5.64 -10.99 31.30
CA LEU A 532 -6.13 -11.63 32.52
C LEU A 532 -6.25 -13.16 32.37
N ASP A 533 -6.63 -13.64 31.18
CA ASP A 533 -6.58 -15.07 30.84
C ASP A 533 -5.15 -15.61 30.90
N LEU A 534 -4.17 -14.87 30.36
CA LEU A 534 -2.76 -15.22 30.44
C LEU A 534 -2.31 -15.30 31.90
N CYS A 535 -2.52 -14.25 32.71
CA CYS A 535 -2.14 -14.24 34.13
C CYS A 535 -2.72 -15.42 34.91
N ARG A 536 -3.99 -15.79 34.63
CA ARG A 536 -4.66 -16.92 35.28
C ARG A 536 -4.00 -18.24 34.88
N ASN A 537 -3.75 -18.43 33.60
CA ASN A 537 -3.23 -19.69 33.07
C ASN A 537 -1.75 -19.91 33.42
N THR A 538 -0.96 -18.85 33.57
CA THR A 538 0.47 -18.92 33.90
C THR A 538 0.76 -18.80 35.40
N GLY A 539 -0.26 -18.61 36.25
CA GLY A 539 -0.09 -18.56 37.72
C GLY A 539 0.49 -17.26 38.28
N HIS A 540 0.12 -16.09 37.73
CA HIS A 540 0.57 -14.78 38.23
C HIS A 540 -0.56 -13.95 38.88
N PRO A 541 -0.91 -14.22 40.16
CA PRO A 541 -2.05 -13.60 40.83
C PRO A 541 -1.85 -12.10 41.14
N ILE A 542 -0.61 -11.67 41.36
CA ILE A 542 -0.27 -10.26 41.63
C ILE A 542 -0.57 -9.41 40.38
N ALA A 543 -0.01 -9.80 39.24
CA ALA A 543 -0.26 -9.12 37.97
C ALA A 543 -1.75 -9.17 37.58
N PHE A 544 -2.44 -10.29 37.85
CA PHE A 544 -3.89 -10.40 37.65
C PHE A 544 -4.65 -9.33 38.45
N ALA A 545 -4.35 -9.18 39.74
CA ALA A 545 -5.02 -8.22 40.62
C ALA A 545 -4.78 -6.76 40.18
N GLU A 546 -3.56 -6.43 39.81
CA GLU A 546 -3.20 -5.09 39.32
C GLU A 546 -3.93 -4.73 38.02
N ILE A 547 -3.91 -5.63 37.04
CA ILE A 547 -4.53 -5.44 35.74
C ILE A 547 -6.06 -5.36 35.86
N LEU A 548 -6.66 -6.18 36.72
CA LEU A 548 -8.09 -6.13 36.99
C LEU A 548 -8.50 -4.80 37.66
N LYS A 549 -7.69 -4.31 38.61
CA LYS A 549 -7.91 -3.00 39.25
C LYS A 549 -7.83 -1.87 38.23
N GLU A 550 -6.85 -1.93 37.33
CA GLU A 550 -6.68 -0.97 36.24
C GLU A 550 -7.89 -0.98 35.27
N ALA A 551 -8.37 -2.17 34.88
CA ALA A 551 -9.53 -2.32 34.02
C ALA A 551 -10.81 -1.72 34.64
N ILE A 552 -11.03 -1.96 35.94
CA ILE A 552 -12.16 -1.39 36.68
C ILE A 552 -12.05 0.13 36.78
N ALA A 553 -10.85 0.65 37.07
CA ALA A 553 -10.62 2.10 37.12
C ALA A 553 -10.90 2.81 35.79
N ARG A 554 -10.71 2.11 34.65
CA ARG A 554 -11.09 2.61 33.32
C ARG A 554 -12.55 2.41 32.93
N GLY A 555 -13.38 1.89 33.84
CA GLY A 555 -14.82 1.74 33.64
C GLY A 555 -15.24 0.45 32.95
N HIS A 556 -14.36 -0.55 32.83
CA HIS A 556 -14.76 -1.90 32.41
C HIS A 556 -15.42 -2.64 33.59
N SER A 557 -16.60 -3.20 33.36
CA SER A 557 -17.36 -3.87 34.43
C SER A 557 -16.72 -5.20 34.82
N ARG A 558 -16.35 -5.34 36.10
CA ARG A 558 -15.79 -6.56 36.69
C ARG A 558 -16.56 -7.83 36.32
N LYS A 559 -17.90 -7.78 36.35
CA LYS A 559 -18.76 -8.92 35.99
C LYS A 559 -18.64 -9.33 34.52
N THR A 560 -18.41 -8.39 33.60
CA THR A 560 -18.29 -8.66 32.16
C THR A 560 -16.93 -9.25 31.84
N VAL A 561 -15.87 -8.70 32.43
CA VAL A 561 -14.49 -9.20 32.31
C VAL A 561 -14.41 -10.63 32.85
N LEU A 562 -14.85 -10.87 34.10
CA LEU A 562 -14.82 -12.20 34.71
C LEU A 562 -15.71 -13.23 33.99
N LYS A 563 -16.86 -12.81 33.44
CA LYS A 563 -17.73 -13.69 32.64
C LYS A 563 -17.11 -14.08 31.30
N ALA A 564 -16.25 -13.23 30.73
CA ALA A 564 -15.53 -13.54 29.49
C ALA A 564 -14.42 -14.59 29.74
N LEU A 565 -13.70 -14.50 30.87
CA LEU A 565 -12.67 -15.47 31.27
C LEU A 565 -13.22 -16.90 31.41
N ASN A 566 -14.48 -17.05 31.81
CA ASN A 566 -15.12 -18.37 31.96
C ASN A 566 -15.63 -18.99 30.63
N ARG A 567 -15.51 -18.28 29.50
CA ARG A 567 -16.09 -18.73 28.21
C ARG A 567 -15.08 -19.15 27.15
N GLN A 568 -13.81 -18.74 27.21
CA GLN A 568 -12.93 -18.81 26.03
C GLN A 568 -11.94 -19.97 25.95
N TYR A 569 -11.58 -20.66 27.04
CA TYR A 569 -10.70 -21.84 26.96
C TYR A 569 -11.03 -22.87 28.05
N VAL A 570 -11.32 -24.11 27.64
CA VAL A 570 -11.65 -25.24 28.53
C VAL A 570 -10.36 -25.98 28.91
N ALA A 571 -9.94 -25.84 30.16
CA ALA A 571 -9.55 -26.93 31.05
C ALA A 571 -9.58 -26.36 32.49
N PRO A 572 -10.34 -26.96 33.43
CA PRO A 572 -10.38 -26.49 34.81
C PRO A 572 -9.06 -26.89 35.49
N LEU A 573 -8.11 -25.96 35.61
CA LEU A 573 -7.14 -26.04 36.69
C LEU A 573 -7.90 -25.68 37.97
N ALA A 574 -7.80 -26.57 38.97
CA ALA A 574 -8.59 -26.53 40.20
C ALA A 574 -8.66 -25.12 40.81
N ASP A 575 -9.88 -24.69 41.12
CA ASP A 575 -10.29 -23.42 41.74
C ASP A 575 -9.62 -23.12 43.11
N GLU A 576 -8.65 -23.92 43.55
CA GLU A 576 -8.08 -23.84 44.90
C GLU A 576 -6.95 -22.80 45.03
N GLN A 577 -6.32 -22.33 43.94
CA GLN A 577 -5.23 -21.34 44.01
C GLN A 577 -5.68 -19.87 43.91
N PHE A 578 -6.93 -19.60 43.57
CA PHE A 578 -7.48 -18.24 43.43
C PHE A 578 -8.55 -17.90 44.48
N GLY A 579 -8.53 -18.63 45.61
CA GLY A 579 -9.38 -18.35 46.77
C GLY A 579 -9.18 -16.93 47.30
N ASN A 580 -10.29 -16.18 47.40
CA ASN A 580 -10.46 -14.88 48.05
C ASN A 580 -9.27 -13.88 47.93
N ILE A 581 -9.35 -13.01 46.92
CA ILE A 581 -8.44 -11.86 46.70
C ILE A 581 -8.42 -10.86 47.89
N ASP A 582 -9.25 -11.04 48.91
CA ASP A 582 -9.25 -10.24 50.14
C ASP A 582 -8.25 -10.71 51.22
N THR A 583 -7.45 -11.76 50.97
CA THR A 583 -6.44 -12.25 51.93
C THR A 583 -5.07 -12.50 51.28
N PHE A 584 -4.27 -11.45 51.09
CA PHE A 584 -2.81 -11.58 50.93
C PHE A 584 -2.09 -10.49 51.71
N PRO A 585 -1.60 -10.79 52.93
CA PRO A 585 -0.68 -9.93 53.66
C PRO A 585 0.73 -10.50 53.51
N GLU A 586 1.50 -10.05 52.52
CA GLU A 586 2.97 -10.15 52.54
C GLU A 586 3.57 -9.40 51.33
N ILE A 587 3.72 -8.09 51.54
CA ILE A 587 4.74 -7.30 50.84
C ILE A 587 5.92 -7.27 51.79
N GLN A 588 6.99 -8.00 51.48
CA GLN A 588 8.38 -7.56 51.68
C GLN A 588 9.38 -8.63 51.20
N SER A 589 10.40 -8.13 50.50
CA SER A 589 11.63 -8.80 50.03
C SER A 589 11.51 -9.74 48.83
N ILE A 590 12.04 -9.30 47.68
CA ILE A 590 13.22 -9.88 46.99
C ILE A 590 13.44 -9.04 45.71
N GLU A 591 14.52 -8.28 45.70
CA GLU A 591 15.15 -7.64 44.52
C GLU A 591 16.44 -8.42 44.20
N GLU A 592 16.95 -8.25 42.97
CA GLU A 592 18.21 -8.79 42.39
C GLU A 592 18.06 -10.22 41.81
N ASP A 593 18.46 -10.58 40.58
CA ASP A 593 19.45 -10.07 39.62
C ASP A 593 19.14 -10.59 38.20
N LEU A 594 19.46 -9.83 37.14
CA LEU A 594 19.73 -10.40 35.80
C LEU A 594 20.74 -9.53 35.04
N PRO A 595 21.89 -10.08 34.59
CA PRO A 595 22.94 -9.31 33.97
C PRO A 595 22.67 -9.04 32.49
N SER A 596 22.99 -7.80 32.11
CA SER A 596 23.15 -7.32 30.74
C SER A 596 24.13 -8.16 29.92
N ARG A 597 23.77 -8.55 28.69
CA ARG A 597 24.75 -8.83 27.64
C ARG A 597 24.36 -8.18 26.31
N ASN A 598 25.27 -7.33 25.85
CA ASN A 598 25.39 -6.82 24.48
C ASN A 598 25.75 -7.94 23.52
N ALA A 599 25.21 -7.92 22.30
CA ALA A 599 25.97 -7.81 21.05
C ALA A 599 25.05 -7.97 19.83
N GLY A 600 25.27 -7.15 18.80
CA GLY A 600 24.54 -7.21 17.54
C GLY A 600 25.23 -8.03 16.44
N VAL A 601 24.53 -8.01 15.29
CA VAL A 601 24.90 -8.36 13.91
C VAL A 601 24.75 -9.84 13.48
N LEU A 602 23.71 -10.12 12.67
CA LEU A 602 23.73 -10.65 11.28
C LEU A 602 22.34 -11.22 10.90
N LEU A 603 21.42 -10.38 10.43
CA LEU A 603 20.03 -10.82 10.14
C LEU A 603 19.78 -11.43 8.75
N ALA A 604 20.74 -11.32 7.82
CA ALA A 604 20.58 -11.95 6.50
C ALA A 604 20.85 -13.45 6.57
N ASP A 605 21.87 -13.86 7.33
CA ASP A 605 22.25 -15.27 7.45
C ASP A 605 21.31 -16.04 8.37
N VAL A 606 20.75 -15.42 9.42
CA VAL A 606 19.81 -16.11 10.34
C VAL A 606 18.44 -16.33 9.69
N VAL A 607 17.96 -15.40 8.87
CA VAL A 607 16.69 -15.58 8.16
C VAL A 607 16.85 -16.61 7.04
N GLN A 608 17.98 -16.62 6.31
CA GLN A 608 18.22 -17.59 5.24
C GLN A 608 18.59 -18.99 5.78
N ALA A 609 19.41 -19.10 6.83
CA ALA A 609 19.88 -20.37 7.38
C ALA A 609 18.78 -21.16 8.12
N TYR A 610 17.79 -20.48 8.72
CA TYR A 610 16.74 -21.16 9.49
C TYR A 610 15.58 -21.67 8.62
N PHE A 611 15.25 -21.00 7.51
CA PHE A 611 14.23 -21.54 6.60
C PHE A 611 14.72 -22.75 5.79
N THR A 612 16.03 -22.97 5.71
CA THR A 612 16.62 -24.22 5.21
C THR A 612 16.73 -25.33 6.26
N ASP A 613 16.75 -25.00 7.56
CA ASP A 613 16.88 -25.99 8.65
C ASP A 613 15.52 -26.47 9.20
N ALA A 614 14.42 -25.80 8.82
CA ALA A 614 13.06 -26.23 9.13
C ALA A 614 12.60 -27.47 8.34
N SER A 615 13.37 -27.93 7.34
CA SER A 615 13.17 -29.22 6.66
C SER A 615 13.87 -30.41 7.33
N SER A 616 14.66 -30.19 8.40
CA SER A 616 15.55 -31.21 8.99
C SER A 616 15.23 -31.62 10.44
N ARG A 617 14.05 -31.30 11.00
CA ARG A 617 13.66 -31.84 12.32
C ARG A 617 12.63 -32.98 12.21
N PRO A 618 12.84 -34.12 12.89
CA PRO A 618 12.04 -35.33 12.71
C PRO A 618 10.67 -35.19 13.39
N LEU A 619 9.66 -35.82 12.79
CA LEU A 619 8.33 -36.02 13.36
C LEU A 619 8.42 -36.81 14.69
N PRO A 620 7.57 -36.51 15.70
CA PRO A 620 7.60 -37.20 16.98
C PRO A 620 7.09 -38.65 16.86
N ASN A 621 7.74 -39.52 17.65
CA ASN A 621 7.57 -40.97 17.74
C ASN A 621 6.12 -41.46 17.61
N ARG A 622 5.90 -42.31 16.62
CA ARG A 622 4.82 -43.30 16.60
C ARG A 622 5.40 -44.57 17.23
N GLU A 623 4.86 -44.98 18.36
CA GLU A 623 5.10 -46.30 18.93
C GLU A 623 4.61 -47.36 17.93
N ASP A 624 5.49 -48.28 17.53
CA ASP A 624 5.12 -49.57 16.96
C ASP A 624 6.20 -50.60 17.35
N PRO A 625 5.83 -51.89 17.43
CA PRO A 625 6.36 -52.81 18.44
C PRO A 625 7.68 -53.50 18.06
N ASP A 626 8.35 -53.93 19.12
CA ASP A 626 9.52 -54.80 19.23
C ASP A 626 9.71 -55.81 18.06
N LEU A 627 10.69 -55.53 17.21
CA LEU A 627 11.25 -56.45 16.21
C LEU A 627 12.68 -56.85 16.60
N SER A 628 12.87 -57.30 17.84
CA SER A 628 14.01 -58.17 18.19
C SER A 628 13.79 -59.59 17.65
N LYS A 629 13.72 -59.73 16.32
CA LYS A 629 13.82 -61.00 15.58
C LYS A 629 13.82 -60.69 14.09
N ILE A 630 15.00 -60.76 13.48
CA ILE A 630 15.33 -61.53 12.26
C ILE A 630 16.75 -61.11 11.87
N ASN A 631 17.68 -62.01 12.16
CA ASN A 631 19.05 -62.02 11.67
C ASN A 631 19.08 -62.44 10.20
N GLU A 632 20.13 -61.98 9.52
CA GLU A 632 20.87 -62.68 8.45
C GLU A 632 20.10 -63.01 7.15
N GLU A 633 20.45 -62.33 6.04
CA GLU A 633 21.09 -62.96 4.85
C GLU A 633 21.17 -62.00 3.64
N CYS A 634 22.30 -62.10 2.92
CA CYS A 634 22.57 -61.74 1.50
C CYS A 634 22.61 -60.24 1.12
N ILE A 635 23.75 -59.62 0.78
CA ILE A 635 24.76 -59.87 -0.29
C ILE A 635 24.16 -59.82 -1.71
N SER A 636 24.65 -58.85 -2.51
CA SER A 636 24.56 -58.65 -3.99
C SER A 636 23.14 -58.44 -4.55
N GLU A 637 22.86 -57.47 -5.43
CA GLU A 637 23.60 -56.86 -6.55
C GLU A 637 23.34 -55.35 -6.67
#